data_AF-E6TDI4-F1
#
_entry.id   AF-E6TDI4-F1
#
_cell.length_a   1.000
_cell.length_b   1.000
_cell.length_c   1.000
_cell.angle_alpha   90.00
_cell.angle_beta   90.00
_cell.angle_gamma   90.00
#
_symmetry.space_group_name_H-M   'P 1'
#
loop_
_entity.id
_entity.type
_entity.pdbx_description
1 polymer ?
#
loop_
_entity_poly.entity_id
_entity_poly.type
_entity_poly.pdbx_seq_one_letter_code
_entity_poly.pdbx_strand_id
1 'polypeptide(L)'
;MTLSWRWEEQSRNYANYGNANQWTVNAGLASLARESAQNSNDARIEGADADLVYSFVVLSGESRERFESAIRWESELKPHLKSMADAATGAVTAGQLQSGLAAVESGQFLTLLRIADYGARGLTGREFAEGDPSTYGNFVKLCRLDLYSGKDRTSGGSFGLGKAVYWRFSRLQTVLFNSTVQPNEAAEGRWRNRLIGVNQGVVHQLSGNNFQGRGFFGLTGGGGDISSAWDLTEINDALRVTREDDRPGTSALLVGFYDPDEPEKGLHDIGEVRKFAEDLAKALEEEFWPLLTRKRLRVRIEVIDNDRVVHEQTVNPDDHFTELTRALRKFDAGQVDESLNEVGEVVVRDIPIQISARTDVSEKHPAFEHVAKLVVTLSDQQPDSLENKVCLFRRPEMVVQTIDKTFEGRTYHAFLLAGAAIHPANPSIDETRADDFLRFAEPPAHDQWIPRSGRNKTSQANLTAHYRAPWVPNLRNIENAVLESLFELFGAPPVTEDQPPKAIFNNLGFLRGDAGTGGRGASAPRKPEVRIQQAQVVDGQWEVMFDIRAKNRPEGWTLVPKLVFVGLDGGHTDVDWQTFEVDEKAELDSRGAVIMRSRPKGRILTTTVRATSVRELPIPASESAVDVRLVQSDVAPDSTEENS
;
A
#
# COMPACT_ATOMS: atom_id res chain seq x y z
N MET A 1 -10.91 28.55 33.60
CA MET A 1 -10.71 28.23 32.17
C MET A 1 -11.75 27.19 31.81
N THR A 2 -12.54 27.40 30.77
CA THR A 2 -13.67 26.53 30.43
C THR A 2 -13.35 25.82 29.12
N LEU A 3 -13.51 24.49 29.09
CA LEU A 3 -13.43 23.72 27.85
C LEU A 3 -14.75 23.85 27.07
N SER A 4 -14.64 24.13 25.78
CA SER A 4 -15.77 24.37 24.89
C SER A 4 -15.42 23.98 23.46
N TRP A 5 -16.45 23.60 22.70
CA TRP A 5 -16.41 23.47 21.25
C TRP A 5 -16.59 24.82 20.54
N ARG A 6 -15.83 25.03 19.47
CA ARG A 6 -16.03 26.15 18.55
C ARG A 6 -15.88 25.71 17.11
N TRP A 7 -16.75 26.25 16.25
CA TRP A 7 -16.63 26.23 14.81
C TRP A 7 -16.46 27.67 14.33
N GLU A 8 -15.57 27.87 13.36
CA GLU A 8 -15.39 29.18 12.73
C GLU A 8 -16.62 29.56 11.90
N GLU A 9 -16.91 30.86 11.82
CA GLU A 9 -17.92 31.36 10.90
C GLU A 9 -17.55 31.03 9.46
N GLN A 10 -18.55 30.68 8.66
CA GLN A 10 -18.35 30.36 7.26
C GLN A 10 -17.84 31.59 6.49
N SER A 11 -16.77 31.41 5.72
CA SER A 11 -16.28 32.44 4.80
C SER A 11 -17.29 32.67 3.67
N ARG A 12 -17.51 33.94 3.30
CA ARG A 12 -18.35 34.29 2.16
C ARG A 12 -17.82 33.75 0.82
N ASN A 13 -16.52 33.47 0.75
CA ASN A 13 -15.83 33.06 -0.47
C ASN A 13 -15.52 31.56 -0.53
N TYR A 14 -15.70 30.83 0.58
CA TYR A 14 -15.29 29.42 0.67
C TYR A 14 -16.18 28.60 1.60
N ALA A 15 -16.59 27.43 1.11
CA ALA A 15 -17.40 26.47 1.84
C ALA A 15 -16.77 25.08 1.72
N ASN A 16 -16.59 24.40 2.84
CA ASN A 16 -16.08 23.03 2.88
C ASN A 16 -17.21 22.04 3.23
N TYR A 17 -17.56 21.17 2.30
CA TYR A 17 -18.61 20.15 2.46
C TYR A 17 -18.06 18.77 2.87
N GLY A 18 -16.89 18.74 3.50
CA GLY A 18 -16.27 17.55 4.07
C GLY A 18 -14.96 17.17 3.39
N ASN A 19 -14.25 16.24 4.01
CA ASN A 19 -12.93 15.82 3.55
C ASN A 19 -13.02 14.60 2.63
N ALA A 20 -12.93 14.82 1.31
CA ALA A 20 -13.05 13.77 0.28
C ALA A 20 -12.08 12.60 0.48
N ASN A 21 -10.94 12.83 1.12
CA ASN A 21 -9.91 11.82 1.38
C ASN A 21 -10.38 10.67 2.26
N GLN A 22 -11.32 10.92 3.17
CA GLN A 22 -11.88 9.87 4.02
C GLN A 22 -12.53 8.75 3.20
N TRP A 23 -12.99 9.07 1.98
CA TRP A 23 -13.63 8.13 1.06
C TRP A 23 -12.65 7.44 0.11
N THR A 24 -11.38 7.87 0.12
CA THR A 24 -10.30 7.22 -0.64
C THR A 24 -9.56 6.17 0.17
N VAL A 25 -9.73 6.17 1.49
CA VAL A 25 -9.20 5.14 2.38
C VAL A 25 -10.12 3.92 2.32
N ASN A 26 -9.55 2.73 2.19
CA ASN A 26 -10.31 1.49 2.25
C ASN A 26 -11.11 1.43 3.56
N ALA A 27 -12.37 1.01 3.45
CA ALA A 27 -13.20 0.73 4.61
C ALA A 27 -12.76 -0.62 5.22
N GLY A 28 -12.96 -0.81 6.53
CA GLY A 28 -12.66 -2.08 7.22
C GLY A 28 -11.50 -2.03 8.22
N LEU A 29 -11.62 -2.82 9.30
CA LEU A 29 -10.64 -2.89 10.40
C LEU A 29 -9.19 -3.14 9.95
N ALA A 30 -8.96 -3.86 8.85
CA ALA A 30 -7.61 -4.06 8.31
C ALA A 30 -6.95 -2.72 7.90
N SER A 31 -7.71 -1.83 7.26
CA SER A 31 -7.25 -0.47 6.93
C SER A 31 -6.93 0.34 8.19
N LEU A 32 -7.73 0.19 9.24
CA LEU A 32 -7.45 0.80 10.54
C LEU A 32 -6.15 0.28 11.15
N ALA A 33 -5.93 -1.05 11.15
CA ALA A 33 -4.71 -1.69 11.63
C ALA A 33 -3.48 -1.12 10.91
N ARG A 34 -3.46 -1.23 9.58
CA ARG A 34 -2.43 -0.68 8.68
C ARG A 34 -2.04 0.74 9.01
N GLU A 35 -3.00 1.66 8.91
CA GLU A 35 -2.73 3.10 9.03
C GLU A 35 -2.33 3.49 10.46
N SER A 36 -3.03 2.99 11.48
CA SER A 36 -2.77 3.40 12.86
C SER A 36 -1.49 2.77 13.44
N ALA A 37 -1.20 1.51 13.12
CA ALA A 37 0.05 0.86 13.53
C ALA A 37 1.26 1.44 12.80
N GLN A 38 1.13 1.73 11.49
CA GLN A 38 2.16 2.42 10.73
C GLN A 38 2.42 3.82 11.29
N ASN A 39 1.38 4.62 11.57
CA ASN A 39 1.52 5.95 12.17
C ASN A 39 2.29 5.89 13.50
N SER A 40 1.98 4.91 14.35
CA SER A 40 2.64 4.71 15.64
C SER A 40 4.10 4.27 15.48
N ASN A 41 4.37 3.36 14.54
CA ASN A 41 5.71 2.86 14.24
C ASN A 41 6.62 3.94 13.62
N ASP A 42 6.08 4.79 12.74
CA ASP A 42 6.77 5.94 12.16
C ASP A 42 7.09 7.01 13.23
N ALA A 43 6.20 7.17 14.21
CA ALA A 43 6.38 8.09 15.32
C ALA A 43 7.27 7.53 16.44
N ARG A 44 7.65 6.24 16.39
CA ARG A 44 8.45 5.58 17.44
C ARG A 44 9.77 6.30 17.68
N ILE A 45 10.13 6.45 18.95
CA ILE A 45 11.45 6.92 19.37
C ILE A 45 12.43 5.74 19.31
N GLU A 46 13.56 5.94 18.65
CA GLU A 46 14.59 4.91 18.54
C GLU A 46 15.14 4.51 19.92
N GLY A 47 15.26 3.20 20.15
CA GLY A 47 15.73 2.65 21.43
C GLY A 47 14.71 2.68 22.58
N ALA A 48 13.51 3.25 22.38
CA ALA A 48 12.44 3.20 23.37
C ALA A 48 11.60 1.92 23.23
N ASP A 49 11.14 1.39 24.36
CA ASP A 49 10.09 0.37 24.38
C ASP A 49 8.77 0.99 23.91
N ALA A 50 8.36 0.61 22.70
CA ALA A 50 7.17 1.14 22.07
C ALA A 50 5.97 0.20 22.25
N ASP A 51 4.86 0.75 22.72
CA ASP A 51 3.59 0.05 22.87
C ASP A 51 2.52 0.75 22.05
N LEU A 52 1.58 -0.04 21.51
CA LEU A 52 0.36 0.42 20.88
C LEU A 52 -0.82 -0.33 21.49
N VAL A 53 -1.75 0.42 22.08
CA VAL A 53 -2.91 -0.13 22.80
C VAL A 53 -4.20 0.31 22.10
N TYR A 54 -5.02 -0.66 21.72
CA TYR A 54 -6.38 -0.43 21.23
C TYR A 54 -7.38 -0.76 22.33
N SER A 55 -8.07 0.25 22.85
CA SER A 55 -9.13 0.09 23.86
C SER A 55 -10.49 0.36 23.25
N PHE A 56 -11.29 -0.70 23.07
CA PHE A 56 -12.71 -0.56 22.77
C PHE A 56 -13.45 -0.29 24.07
N VAL A 57 -14.00 0.91 24.25
CA VAL A 57 -14.68 1.33 25.48
C VAL A 57 -16.17 1.46 25.22
N VAL A 58 -16.98 0.67 25.90
CA VAL A 58 -18.44 0.70 25.82
C VAL A 58 -18.98 1.41 27.06
N LEU A 59 -19.62 2.56 26.87
CA LEU A 59 -20.20 3.35 27.95
C LEU A 59 -21.72 3.22 28.00
N SER A 60 -22.27 3.12 29.21
CA SER A 60 -23.71 3.13 29.48
C SER A 60 -24.02 3.85 30.80
N GLY A 61 -25.30 4.20 31.02
CA GLY A 61 -25.77 4.81 32.27
C GLY A 61 -24.94 6.03 32.69
N GLU A 62 -24.56 6.07 33.98
CA GLU A 62 -23.79 7.17 34.57
C GLU A 62 -22.43 7.40 33.88
N SER A 63 -21.73 6.34 33.46
CA SER A 63 -20.44 6.47 32.79
C SER A 63 -20.58 7.15 31.42
N ARG A 64 -21.69 6.89 30.71
CA ARG A 64 -22.02 7.61 29.47
C ARG A 64 -22.40 9.06 29.74
N GLU A 65 -23.26 9.32 30.72
CA GLU A 65 -23.68 10.68 31.09
C GLU A 65 -22.47 11.55 31.50
N ARG A 66 -21.52 10.97 32.25
CA ARG A 66 -20.27 11.63 32.64
C ARG A 66 -19.43 12.02 31.42
N PHE A 67 -19.29 11.12 30.46
CA PHE A 67 -18.57 11.40 29.20
C PHE A 67 -19.29 12.48 28.38
N GLU A 68 -20.60 12.35 28.18
CA GLU A 68 -21.42 13.29 27.41
C GLU A 68 -21.39 14.70 28.02
N SER A 69 -21.42 14.80 29.35
CA SER A 69 -21.26 16.08 30.07
C SER A 69 -19.86 16.67 29.83
N ALA A 70 -18.80 15.85 29.95
CA ALA A 70 -17.42 16.29 29.80
C ALA A 70 -17.11 16.77 28.37
N ILE A 71 -17.64 16.10 27.34
CA ILE A 71 -17.49 16.50 25.93
C ILE A 71 -18.47 17.61 25.51
N ARG A 72 -19.31 18.12 26.43
CA ARG A 72 -20.34 19.14 26.15
C ARG A 72 -21.33 18.69 25.06
N TRP A 73 -21.75 17.43 25.12
CA TRP A 73 -22.61 16.79 24.14
C TRP A 73 -23.90 17.58 23.89
N GLU A 74 -24.77 17.73 24.89
CA GLU A 74 -26.10 18.33 24.73
C GLU A 74 -26.04 19.84 24.45
N SER A 75 -25.12 20.55 25.09
CA SER A 75 -25.08 22.02 25.04
C SER A 75 -24.37 22.58 23.81
N GLU A 76 -23.41 21.84 23.23
CA GLU A 76 -22.51 22.37 22.20
C GLU A 76 -22.36 21.41 21.01
N LEU A 77 -21.88 20.18 21.21
CA LEU A 77 -21.54 19.31 20.08
C LEU A 77 -22.78 18.83 19.29
N LYS A 78 -23.80 18.32 19.98
CA LYS A 78 -25.00 17.73 19.37
C LYS A 78 -25.80 18.74 18.52
N PRO A 79 -26.06 20.00 18.95
CA PRO A 79 -26.70 20.99 18.09
C PRO A 79 -26.01 21.19 16.74
N HIS A 80 -24.67 21.30 16.74
CA HIS A 80 -23.89 21.45 15.52
C HIS A 80 -23.96 20.18 14.65
N LEU A 81 -23.84 18.99 15.24
CA LEU A 81 -23.98 17.72 14.52
C LEU A 81 -25.37 17.56 13.87
N LYS A 82 -26.44 17.97 14.56
CA LYS A 82 -27.81 17.98 14.01
C LYS A 82 -27.91 18.91 12.80
N SER A 83 -27.44 20.15 12.93
CA SER A 83 -27.41 21.09 11.82
C SER A 83 -26.59 20.59 10.61
N MET A 84 -25.49 19.86 10.85
CA MET A 84 -24.70 19.24 9.78
C MET A 84 -25.44 18.08 9.11
N ALA A 85 -26.12 17.24 9.90
CA ALA A 85 -26.93 16.14 9.39
C ALA A 85 -28.10 16.64 8.52
N ASP A 86 -28.74 17.75 8.93
CA ASP A 86 -29.84 18.36 8.17
C ASP A 86 -29.39 18.97 6.83
N ALA A 87 -28.09 19.26 6.68
CA ALA A 87 -27.49 19.72 5.43
C ALA A 87 -27.25 18.60 4.39
N ALA A 88 -27.82 17.40 4.58
CA ALA A 88 -27.58 16.20 3.78
C ALA A 88 -27.98 16.24 2.30
N THR A 89 -28.51 17.36 1.78
CA THR A 89 -28.72 17.54 0.34
C THR A 89 -27.39 17.70 -0.39
N GLY A 90 -26.72 16.57 -0.69
CA GLY A 90 -25.58 16.49 -1.62
C GLY A 90 -24.21 16.17 -1.01
N ALA A 91 -24.07 16.08 0.32
CA ALA A 91 -22.80 15.77 0.98
C ALA A 91 -22.81 14.39 1.67
N VAL A 92 -21.91 13.49 1.27
CA VAL A 92 -21.82 12.12 1.84
C VAL A 92 -21.56 12.15 3.35
N THR A 93 -20.70 13.05 3.82
CA THR A 93 -20.40 13.24 5.25
C THR A 93 -21.64 13.61 6.07
N ALA A 94 -22.56 14.41 5.52
CA ALA A 94 -23.79 14.77 6.21
C ALA A 94 -24.73 13.56 6.40
N GLY A 95 -24.84 12.69 5.39
CA GLY A 95 -25.59 11.43 5.50
C GLY A 95 -24.98 10.48 6.54
N GLN A 96 -23.64 10.40 6.62
CA GLN A 96 -22.96 9.64 7.67
C GLN A 96 -23.27 10.21 9.06
N LEU A 97 -23.20 11.54 9.24
CA LEU A 97 -23.52 12.19 10.50
C LEU A 97 -24.97 11.95 10.91
N GLN A 98 -25.91 11.98 9.96
CA GLN A 98 -27.32 11.66 10.20
C GLN A 98 -27.49 10.22 10.75
N SER A 99 -26.92 9.23 10.07
CA SER A 99 -26.96 7.82 10.51
C SER A 99 -26.23 7.63 11.84
N GLY A 100 -25.07 8.27 12.01
CA GLY A 100 -24.26 8.22 13.22
C GLY A 100 -25.01 8.75 14.44
N LEU A 101 -25.64 9.92 14.30
CA LEU A 101 -26.40 10.53 15.37
C LEU A 101 -27.64 9.70 15.73
N ALA A 102 -28.37 9.20 14.75
CA ALA A 102 -29.53 8.32 14.99
C ALA A 102 -29.13 7.05 15.77
N ALA A 103 -28.00 6.43 15.43
CA ALA A 103 -27.50 5.26 16.15
C ALA A 103 -27.11 5.58 17.61
N VAL A 104 -26.43 6.70 17.85
CA VAL A 104 -26.03 7.13 19.20
C VAL A 104 -27.24 7.53 20.05
N GLU A 105 -28.23 8.21 19.47
CA GLU A 105 -29.45 8.62 20.19
C GLU A 105 -30.39 7.46 20.50
N SER A 106 -30.50 6.47 19.60
CA SER A 106 -31.35 5.29 19.82
C SER A 106 -30.69 4.21 20.66
N GLY A 107 -29.35 4.15 20.67
CA GLY A 107 -28.60 3.18 21.44
C GLY A 107 -28.53 3.49 22.93
N GLN A 108 -28.59 2.46 23.77
CA GLN A 108 -28.29 2.57 25.20
C GLN A 108 -26.78 2.76 25.45
N PHE A 109 -25.95 2.26 24.53
CA PHE A 109 -24.50 2.25 24.64
C PHE A 109 -23.84 3.28 23.73
N LEU A 110 -22.72 3.83 24.17
CA LEU A 110 -21.79 4.61 23.35
C LEU A 110 -20.47 3.84 23.25
N THR A 111 -20.17 3.33 22.05
CA THR A 111 -18.89 2.66 21.77
C THR A 111 -17.84 3.68 21.35
N LEU A 112 -16.68 3.61 21.97
CA LEU A 112 -15.50 4.41 21.67
C LEU A 112 -14.35 3.48 21.29
N LEU A 113 -13.41 3.98 20.48
CA LEU A 113 -12.13 3.31 20.27
C LEU A 113 -11.00 4.26 20.61
N ARG A 114 -10.20 3.92 21.62
CA ARG A 114 -8.97 4.62 21.96
C ARG A 114 -7.79 3.90 21.36
N ILE A 115 -6.98 4.60 20.58
CA ILE A 115 -5.73 4.11 20.01
C ILE A 115 -4.61 4.90 20.67
N ALA A 116 -3.80 4.25 21.51
CA ALA A 116 -2.78 4.91 22.31
C ALA A 116 -1.39 4.33 22.03
N ASP A 117 -0.47 5.17 21.55
CA ASP A 117 0.94 4.82 21.46
C ASP A 117 1.74 5.32 22.68
N TYR A 118 2.82 4.61 22.99
CA TYR A 118 3.80 4.91 24.03
C TYR A 118 5.20 4.67 23.49
N GLY A 119 6.19 5.44 23.95
CA GLY A 119 7.54 5.40 23.37
C GLY A 119 7.59 6.03 21.97
N ALA A 120 6.67 6.94 21.65
CA ALA A 120 6.55 7.66 20.39
C ALA A 120 6.66 9.17 20.59
N ARG A 121 6.92 9.95 19.54
CA ARG A 121 7.20 11.40 19.66
C ARG A 121 6.07 12.23 20.30
N GLY A 122 4.82 11.80 20.16
CA GLY A 122 3.66 12.58 20.60
C GLY A 122 3.35 13.79 19.70
N LEU A 123 2.41 14.63 20.15
CA LEU A 123 1.94 15.82 19.44
C LEU A 123 2.80 17.05 19.76
N THR A 124 4.01 17.04 19.20
CA THR A 124 5.01 18.09 19.35
C THR A 124 4.65 19.38 18.59
N GLY A 125 5.30 20.47 18.98
CA GLY A 125 5.24 21.77 18.30
C GLY A 125 4.14 22.70 18.79
N ARG A 126 4.04 23.86 18.11
CA ARG A 126 3.19 25.00 18.46
C ARG A 126 1.69 24.70 18.35
N GLU A 127 0.86 25.64 18.82
CA GLU A 127 -0.60 25.51 18.81
C GLU A 127 -1.22 25.78 17.42
N PHE A 128 -0.70 26.76 16.69
CA PHE A 128 -1.30 27.23 15.44
C PHE A 128 -0.36 27.13 14.24
N ALA A 129 -0.94 27.00 13.05
CA ALA A 129 -0.22 26.86 11.78
C ALA A 129 0.28 28.23 11.26
N GLU A 130 1.14 28.88 12.02
CA GLU A 130 1.71 30.18 11.67
C GLU A 130 3.19 30.05 11.31
N GLY A 131 3.66 30.79 10.29
CA GLY A 131 5.08 30.81 9.90
C GLY A 131 5.44 29.77 8.84
N ASP A 132 6.67 29.27 8.87
CA ASP A 132 7.19 28.32 7.88
C ASP A 132 6.61 26.91 8.08
N PRO A 133 5.87 26.35 7.10
CA PRO A 133 5.33 24.99 7.18
C PRO A 133 6.36 23.88 7.39
N SER A 134 7.63 24.11 7.04
CA SER A 134 8.72 23.16 7.29
C SER A 134 8.99 22.94 8.78
N THR A 135 8.57 23.90 9.62
CA THR A 135 8.79 23.90 11.08
C THR A 135 7.58 23.39 11.88
N TYR A 136 6.51 22.97 11.21
CA TYR A 136 5.31 22.50 11.89
C TYR A 136 5.58 21.15 12.57
N GLY A 137 5.28 21.09 13.88
CA GLY A 137 5.32 19.86 14.65
C GLY A 137 4.12 18.96 14.38
N ASN A 138 4.12 17.78 15.01
CA ASN A 138 3.10 16.75 14.82
C ASN A 138 1.69 17.24 15.18
N PHE A 139 1.56 18.12 16.17
CA PHE A 139 0.26 18.66 16.59
C PHE A 139 -0.46 19.39 15.45
N VAL A 140 0.21 20.35 14.81
CA VAL A 140 -0.38 21.14 13.72
C VAL A 140 -0.68 20.24 12.52
N LYS A 141 0.25 19.36 12.15
CA LYS A 141 0.11 18.43 11.01
C LYS A 141 -1.13 17.52 11.15
N LEU A 142 -1.37 16.98 12.35
CA LEU A 142 -2.48 16.08 12.62
C LEU A 142 -3.78 16.82 12.92
N CYS A 143 -3.74 17.77 13.86
CA CYS A 143 -4.94 18.34 14.47
C CYS A 143 -5.45 19.60 13.77
N ARG A 144 -4.61 20.35 13.04
CA ARG A 144 -4.97 21.67 12.47
C ARG A 144 -4.92 21.78 10.96
N LEU A 145 -4.17 20.93 10.26
CA LEU A 145 -4.06 20.97 8.81
C LEU A 145 -4.89 19.88 8.14
N ASP A 146 -5.53 20.23 7.02
CA ASP A 146 -6.08 19.28 6.07
C ASP A 146 -5.03 19.00 4.99
N LEU A 147 -4.92 17.75 4.51
CA LEU A 147 -4.08 17.37 3.36
C LEU A 147 -2.55 17.62 3.45
N TYR A 148 -2.02 18.08 4.58
CA TYR A 148 -0.58 18.26 4.77
C TYR A 148 0.03 17.15 5.65
N SER A 149 0.80 16.25 5.05
CA SER A 149 1.86 15.49 5.73
C SER A 149 3.18 16.20 5.42
N GLY A 150 3.89 16.69 6.43
CA GLY A 150 5.24 17.21 6.22
C GLY A 150 6.12 16.13 5.59
N LYS A 151 7.13 16.54 4.82
CA LYS A 151 8.10 15.66 4.16
C LYS A 151 9.07 15.03 5.16
N ASP A 152 8.58 14.30 6.15
CA ASP A 152 9.46 13.56 7.06
C ASP A 152 9.94 12.29 6.36
N ARG A 153 11.24 12.30 6.01
CA ARG A 153 11.95 11.31 5.18
C ARG A 153 11.80 9.86 5.67
N THR A 154 11.51 9.68 6.96
CA THR A 154 11.42 8.37 7.63
C THR A 154 9.99 7.91 7.90
N SER A 155 8.98 8.74 7.58
CA SER A 155 7.57 8.35 7.72
C SER A 155 7.12 7.57 6.48
N GLY A 156 6.51 6.41 6.69
CA GLY A 156 6.04 5.53 5.64
C GLY A 156 4.91 6.13 4.80
N GLY A 157 4.15 7.09 5.32
CA GLY A 157 3.00 7.71 4.63
C GLY A 157 3.35 8.96 3.81
N SER A 158 3.27 8.89 2.48
CA SER A 158 3.52 10.03 1.58
C SER A 158 2.30 10.89 1.25
N PHE A 159 1.08 10.43 1.55
CA PHE A 159 -0.15 11.02 1.00
C PHE A 159 -0.93 11.92 1.96
N GLY A 160 -0.56 11.97 3.26
CA GLY A 160 -1.35 12.68 4.27
C GLY A 160 -2.77 12.11 4.46
N LEU A 161 -3.04 10.92 3.92
CA LEU A 161 -4.31 10.21 3.94
C LEU A 161 -4.47 9.35 5.20
N GLY A 162 -3.38 8.84 5.78
CA GLY A 162 -3.43 7.96 6.95
C GLY A 162 -4.09 8.56 8.19
N LYS A 163 -4.07 9.89 8.36
CA LYS A 163 -4.82 10.55 9.44
C LYS A 163 -6.33 10.47 9.28
N ALA A 164 -6.82 10.35 8.04
CA ALA A 164 -8.26 10.34 7.73
C ALA A 164 -8.94 9.09 8.31
N VAL A 165 -8.18 8.02 8.58
CA VAL A 165 -8.69 6.78 9.17
C VAL A 165 -9.37 7.04 10.52
N TYR A 166 -8.83 7.92 11.38
CA TYR A 166 -9.41 8.18 12.70
C TYR A 166 -10.84 8.73 12.59
N TRP A 167 -11.05 9.70 11.71
CA TRP A 167 -12.38 10.26 11.48
C TRP A 167 -13.29 9.31 10.71
N ARG A 168 -12.74 8.50 9.79
CA ARG A 168 -13.51 7.50 9.02
C ARG A 168 -14.18 6.46 9.92
N PHE A 169 -13.50 6.04 10.99
CA PHE A 169 -13.99 5.09 11.99
C PHE A 169 -14.75 5.74 13.17
N SER A 170 -14.96 7.06 13.14
CA SER A 170 -15.87 7.77 14.04
C SER A 170 -17.16 8.10 13.30
N ARG A 171 -18.30 7.50 13.67
CA ARG A 171 -19.59 7.81 13.04
C ARG A 171 -19.96 9.29 13.16
N LEU A 172 -19.50 9.93 14.23
CA LEU A 172 -19.73 11.35 14.54
C LEU A 172 -18.63 12.27 13.99
N GLN A 173 -17.68 11.74 13.21
CA GLN A 173 -16.55 12.49 12.67
C GLN A 173 -15.81 13.30 13.75
N THR A 174 -15.69 12.73 14.95
CA THR A 174 -15.18 13.43 16.14
C THR A 174 -14.10 12.59 16.81
N VAL A 175 -12.92 13.18 16.96
CA VAL A 175 -11.76 12.53 17.58
C VAL A 175 -11.21 13.42 18.69
N LEU A 176 -10.97 12.85 19.87
CA LEU A 176 -10.26 13.53 20.96
C LEU A 176 -8.82 13.02 21.01
N PHE A 177 -7.86 13.93 21.09
CA PHE A 177 -6.45 13.61 21.23
C PHE A 177 -5.96 14.01 22.61
N ASN A 178 -5.20 13.12 23.25
CA ASN A 178 -4.42 13.43 24.46
C ASN A 178 -2.98 12.97 24.27
N SER A 179 -1.99 13.83 24.50
CA SER A 179 -0.59 13.50 24.20
C SER A 179 0.38 13.93 25.30
N THR A 180 1.40 13.10 25.51
CA THR A 180 2.59 13.43 26.28
C THR A 180 3.78 13.50 25.31
N VAL A 181 4.62 14.51 25.43
CA VAL A 181 5.83 14.69 24.61
C VAL A 181 7.07 14.65 25.50
N GLN A 182 8.25 14.50 24.90
CA GLN A 182 9.48 14.61 25.68
C GLN A 182 9.62 16.03 26.28
N PRO A 183 10.16 16.18 27.50
CA PRO A 183 10.34 17.49 28.13
C PRO A 183 11.17 18.51 27.32
N ASN A 184 12.12 18.04 26.49
CA ASN A 184 12.90 18.88 25.58
C ASN A 184 12.12 19.35 24.34
N GLU A 185 10.97 18.73 24.05
CA GLU A 185 10.02 19.09 22.98
C GLU A 185 8.76 19.78 23.55
N ALA A 186 8.81 20.20 24.82
CA ALA A 186 7.70 20.85 25.50
C ALA A 186 7.21 22.10 24.75
N ALA A 187 5.89 22.21 24.58
CA ALA A 187 5.25 23.39 24.02
C ALA A 187 4.98 24.38 25.15
N GLU A 188 5.67 25.52 25.14
CA GLU A 188 5.53 26.57 26.17
C GLU A 188 5.77 26.03 27.60
N GLY A 189 6.74 25.11 27.75
CA GLY A 189 7.07 24.47 29.03
C GLY A 189 6.09 23.38 29.48
N ARG A 190 5.05 23.08 28.70
CA ARG A 190 4.06 22.02 28.97
C ARG A 190 4.36 20.79 28.11
N TRP A 191 4.28 19.60 28.70
CA TRP A 191 4.70 18.37 28.04
C TRP A 191 3.84 17.15 28.35
N ARG A 192 2.90 17.24 29.30
CA ARG A 192 1.98 16.15 29.67
C ARG A 192 0.54 16.50 29.33
N ASN A 193 -0.23 15.49 28.94
CA ASN A 193 -1.67 15.58 28.83
C ASN A 193 -2.20 16.73 27.94
N ARG A 194 -1.59 16.92 26.77
CA ARG A 194 -2.07 17.86 25.75
C ARG A 194 -3.39 17.38 25.15
N LEU A 195 -4.50 17.94 25.60
CA LEU A 195 -5.85 17.61 25.18
C LEU A 195 -6.39 18.56 24.11
N ILE A 196 -6.89 18.02 22.99
CA ILE A 196 -7.66 18.76 21.97
C ILE A 196 -8.71 17.82 21.35
N GLY A 197 -9.91 18.31 21.06
CA GLY A 197 -10.88 17.58 20.23
C GLY A 197 -11.03 18.21 18.85
N VAL A 198 -11.26 17.37 17.84
CA VAL A 198 -11.42 17.80 16.45
C VAL A 198 -12.63 17.10 15.83
N ASN A 199 -13.59 17.90 15.39
CA ASN A 199 -14.73 17.46 14.59
C ASN A 199 -14.48 17.79 13.10
N GLN A 200 -14.68 16.83 12.20
CA GLN A 200 -14.60 16.99 10.74
C GLN A 200 -15.97 16.80 10.09
N GLY A 201 -16.84 17.79 10.27
CA GLY A 201 -18.17 17.83 9.66
C GLY A 201 -18.23 18.57 8.32
N VAL A 202 -19.40 19.14 8.07
CA VAL A 202 -19.71 19.93 6.86
C VAL A 202 -20.15 21.34 7.24
N VAL A 203 -20.07 22.29 6.31
CA VAL A 203 -20.72 23.59 6.50
C VAL A 203 -22.18 23.43 6.87
N HIS A 204 -22.65 24.23 7.82
CA HIS A 204 -24.00 24.11 8.37
C HIS A 204 -24.47 25.45 8.94
N GLN A 205 -25.79 25.56 9.13
CA GLN A 205 -26.40 26.74 9.76
C GLN A 205 -26.95 26.36 11.14
N LEU A 206 -26.60 27.17 12.15
CA LEU A 206 -27.14 27.04 13.50
C LEU A 206 -27.55 28.41 14.02
N SER A 207 -28.80 28.53 14.46
CA SER A 207 -29.38 29.77 14.99
C SER A 207 -29.20 31.00 14.09
N GLY A 208 -29.28 30.81 12.76
CA GLY A 208 -29.14 31.86 11.75
C GLY A 208 -27.70 32.17 11.33
N ASN A 209 -26.69 31.62 12.00
CA ASN A 209 -25.28 31.79 11.65
C ASN A 209 -24.77 30.60 10.84
N ASN A 210 -23.92 30.88 9.86
CA ASN A 210 -23.28 29.86 9.05
C ASN A 210 -21.89 29.54 9.60
N PHE A 211 -21.56 28.25 9.70
CA PHE A 211 -20.31 27.75 10.24
C PHE A 211 -19.54 26.90 9.23
N GLN A 212 -18.22 26.88 9.36
CA GLN A 212 -17.37 25.90 8.68
C GLN A 212 -17.61 24.50 9.25
N GLY A 213 -17.23 23.47 8.47
CA GLY A 213 -17.42 22.07 8.89
C GLY A 213 -16.48 21.60 10.00
N ARG A 214 -15.39 22.33 10.27
CA ARG A 214 -14.38 21.91 11.25
C ARG A 214 -14.61 22.57 12.60
N GLY A 215 -14.65 21.75 13.64
CA GLY A 215 -14.83 22.18 15.03
C GLY A 215 -13.67 21.76 15.91
N PHE A 216 -13.37 22.58 16.92
CA PHE A 216 -12.31 22.32 17.89
C PHE A 216 -12.84 22.36 19.31
N PHE A 217 -12.43 21.40 20.14
CA PHE A 217 -12.70 21.34 21.57
C PHE A 217 -11.43 21.60 22.36
N GLY A 218 -11.46 22.55 23.28
CA GLY A 218 -10.31 22.89 24.09
C GLY A 218 -10.52 24.16 24.90
N LEU A 219 -9.42 24.79 25.31
CA LEU A 219 -9.43 26.04 26.04
C LEU A 219 -9.76 27.21 25.13
N THR A 220 -10.82 27.95 25.43
CA THR A 220 -11.16 29.18 24.72
C THR A 220 -10.16 30.29 25.02
N GLY A 221 -9.47 30.78 23.99
CA GLY A 221 -8.58 31.93 24.01
C GLY A 221 -9.27 33.24 23.62
N GLY A 222 -8.48 34.31 23.50
CA GLY A 222 -8.97 35.59 22.95
C GLY A 222 -9.31 35.47 21.47
N GLY A 223 -10.33 36.19 20.99
CA GLY A 223 -10.69 36.20 19.57
C GLY A 223 -11.53 35.00 19.07
N GLY A 224 -11.82 34.02 19.93
CA GLY A 224 -12.61 32.84 19.58
C GLY A 224 -11.78 31.59 19.28
N ASP A 225 -10.45 31.71 19.30
CA ASP A 225 -9.55 30.58 19.09
C ASP A 225 -9.68 29.53 20.20
N ILE A 226 -9.56 28.28 19.80
CA ILE A 226 -9.46 27.14 20.72
C ILE A 226 -8.00 26.71 20.78
N SER A 227 -7.47 26.53 21.99
CA SER A 227 -6.13 26.01 22.25
C SER A 227 -6.18 24.70 23.02
N SER A 228 -5.09 23.93 22.97
CA SER A 228 -4.96 22.70 23.76
C SER A 228 -5.10 22.96 25.26
N ALA A 229 -5.80 22.07 25.96
CA ALA A 229 -5.76 22.00 27.42
C ALA A 229 -4.60 21.11 27.87
N TRP A 230 -4.06 21.35 29.07
CA TRP A 230 -2.90 20.61 29.58
C TRP A 230 -3.15 20.20 31.03
N ASP A 231 -2.67 19.01 31.40
CA ASP A 231 -2.70 18.49 32.78
C ASP A 231 -4.07 18.53 33.48
N LEU A 232 -5.14 18.25 32.73
CA LEU A 232 -6.51 18.15 33.26
C LEU A 232 -6.91 16.70 33.54
N THR A 233 -6.28 16.05 34.54
CA THR A 233 -6.46 14.61 34.81
C THR A 233 -7.92 14.19 35.00
N GLU A 234 -8.71 14.94 35.77
CA GLU A 234 -10.13 14.62 36.02
C GLU A 234 -10.98 14.69 34.73
N ILE A 235 -10.67 15.65 33.85
CA ILE A 235 -11.33 15.77 32.55
C ILE A 235 -10.87 14.65 31.62
N ASN A 236 -9.58 14.32 31.61
CA ASN A 236 -9.06 13.22 30.79
C ASN A 236 -9.71 11.88 31.17
N ASP A 237 -9.94 11.66 32.47
CA ASP A 237 -10.66 10.49 32.97
C ASP A 237 -12.13 10.49 32.51
N ALA A 238 -12.84 11.60 32.69
CA ALA A 238 -14.23 11.73 32.25
C ALA A 238 -14.38 11.57 30.72
N LEU A 239 -13.40 12.02 29.94
CA LEU A 239 -13.34 11.87 28.49
C LEU A 239 -12.75 10.52 28.04
N ARG A 240 -12.36 9.63 28.95
CA ARG A 240 -11.74 8.32 28.64
C ARG A 240 -10.48 8.40 27.78
N VAL A 241 -9.70 9.49 27.92
CA VAL A 241 -8.43 9.74 27.20
C VAL A 241 -7.20 9.74 28.11
N THR A 242 -7.35 9.32 29.37
CA THR A 242 -6.23 9.15 30.30
C THR A 242 -5.16 8.21 29.73
N ARG A 243 -3.89 8.60 29.89
CA ARG A 243 -2.73 7.78 29.51
C ARG A 243 -2.28 6.95 30.71
N GLU A 244 -1.91 5.69 30.47
CA GLU A 244 -1.45 4.74 31.50
C GLU A 244 -0.12 5.13 32.17
N ASP A 245 0.76 5.81 31.43
CA ASP A 245 2.05 6.29 31.94
C ASP A 245 2.51 7.60 31.26
N ASP A 246 3.68 8.08 31.70
CA ASP A 246 4.30 9.33 31.26
C ASP A 246 5.21 9.17 30.03
N ARG A 247 5.32 7.97 29.43
CA ARG A 247 6.12 7.81 28.21
C ARG A 247 5.50 8.67 27.10
N PRO A 248 6.34 9.35 26.30
CA PRO A 248 5.89 10.12 25.16
C PRO A 248 5.01 9.30 24.20
N GLY A 249 4.01 9.95 23.62
CA GLY A 249 3.05 9.36 22.71
C GLY A 249 1.71 10.11 22.65
N THR A 250 0.75 9.56 21.94
CA THR A 250 -0.57 10.14 21.64
C THR A 250 -1.64 9.08 21.83
N SER A 251 -2.76 9.50 22.41
CA SER A 251 -4.01 8.74 22.45
C SER A 251 -5.01 9.44 21.55
N ALA A 252 -5.55 8.73 20.56
CA ALA A 252 -6.65 9.18 19.71
C ALA A 252 -7.92 8.40 20.06
N LEU A 253 -8.95 9.10 20.55
CA LEU A 253 -10.24 8.52 20.91
C LEU A 253 -11.29 8.86 19.86
N LEU A 254 -11.76 7.83 19.16
CA LEU A 254 -12.79 7.91 18.14
C LEU A 254 -14.15 7.83 18.82
N VAL A 255 -14.92 8.91 18.75
CA VAL A 255 -16.23 9.01 19.41
C VAL A 255 -17.31 8.39 18.52
N GLY A 256 -18.09 7.46 19.06
CA GLY A 256 -19.07 6.70 18.28
C GLY A 256 -18.38 5.80 17.26
N PHE A 257 -17.45 4.96 17.74
CA PHE A 257 -16.72 4.02 16.91
C PHE A 257 -17.68 3.09 16.16
N TYR A 258 -17.31 2.76 14.92
CA TYR A 258 -17.93 1.72 14.10
C TYR A 258 -16.92 1.20 13.08
N ASP A 259 -17.17 -0.02 12.58
CA ASP A 259 -16.54 -0.47 11.34
C ASP A 259 -17.39 -0.01 10.14
N PRO A 260 -16.85 0.79 9.21
CA PRO A 260 -17.57 1.19 8.01
C PRO A 260 -17.97 0.05 7.06
N ASP A 261 -17.30 -1.10 7.12
CA ASP A 261 -17.69 -2.30 6.35
C ASP A 261 -18.85 -3.06 6.99
N GLU A 262 -19.02 -2.90 8.31
CA GLU A 262 -20.08 -3.54 9.09
C GLU A 262 -20.88 -2.51 9.91
N PRO A 263 -21.50 -1.50 9.28
CA PRO A 263 -21.94 -0.29 9.97
C PRO A 263 -23.08 -0.48 10.97
N GLU A 264 -23.78 -1.62 10.92
CA GLU A 264 -24.89 -1.95 11.84
C GLU A 264 -24.44 -2.77 13.06
N LYS A 265 -23.21 -3.31 13.07
CA LYS A 265 -22.70 -4.14 14.17
C LYS A 265 -22.01 -3.32 15.26
N GLY A 266 -21.97 -3.87 16.47
CA GLY A 266 -21.30 -3.30 17.65
C GLY A 266 -22.03 -2.13 18.30
N LEU A 267 -23.26 -1.84 17.87
CA LEU A 267 -24.07 -0.73 18.41
C LEU A 267 -24.74 -1.07 19.74
N HIS A 268 -25.05 -2.35 19.97
CA HIS A 268 -25.88 -2.77 21.11
C HIS A 268 -25.40 -4.03 21.83
N ASP A 269 -24.33 -4.65 21.35
CA ASP A 269 -23.83 -5.92 21.89
C ASP A 269 -22.32 -5.86 22.10
N ILE A 270 -21.90 -6.01 23.35
CA ILE A 270 -20.49 -6.07 23.70
C ILE A 270 -19.80 -7.31 23.11
N GLY A 271 -20.54 -8.38 22.83
CA GLY A 271 -20.04 -9.54 22.09
C GLY A 271 -19.60 -9.19 20.67
N GLU A 272 -20.32 -8.30 19.99
CA GLU A 272 -19.93 -7.82 18.66
C GLU A 272 -18.72 -6.88 18.74
N VAL A 273 -18.63 -6.02 19.77
CA VAL A 273 -17.43 -5.20 20.02
C VAL A 273 -16.20 -6.07 20.29
N ARG A 274 -16.37 -7.16 21.04
CA ARG A 274 -15.31 -8.16 21.24
C ARG A 274 -14.89 -8.81 19.92
N LYS A 275 -15.82 -9.10 19.02
CA LYS A 275 -15.47 -9.62 17.70
C LYS A 275 -14.64 -8.62 16.90
N PHE A 276 -14.96 -7.32 16.95
CA PHE A 276 -14.11 -6.29 16.33
C PHE A 276 -12.70 -6.28 16.93
N ALA A 277 -12.55 -6.44 18.25
CA ALA A 277 -11.24 -6.55 18.89
C ALA A 277 -10.45 -7.77 18.39
N GLU A 278 -11.09 -8.94 18.30
CA GLU A 278 -10.48 -10.19 17.81
C GLU A 278 -10.10 -10.10 16.32
N ASP A 279 -10.95 -9.50 15.49
CA ASP A 279 -10.68 -9.33 14.05
C ASP A 279 -9.60 -8.28 13.79
N LEU A 280 -9.55 -7.21 14.60
CA LEU A 280 -8.44 -6.24 14.58
C LEU A 280 -7.11 -6.89 15.03
N ALA A 281 -7.14 -7.76 16.05
CA ALA A 281 -5.96 -8.51 16.51
C ALA A 281 -5.36 -9.35 15.37
N LYS A 282 -6.19 -10.11 14.65
CA LYS A 282 -5.77 -10.94 13.52
C LYS A 282 -5.17 -10.09 12.40
N ALA A 283 -5.79 -8.96 12.07
CA ALA A 283 -5.28 -8.06 11.04
C ALA A 283 -3.89 -7.51 11.41
N LEU A 284 -3.71 -7.05 12.65
CA LEU A 284 -2.41 -6.57 13.16
C LEU A 284 -1.35 -7.68 13.15
N GLU A 285 -1.73 -8.90 13.53
CA GLU A 285 -0.85 -10.06 13.52
C GLU A 285 -0.38 -10.38 12.09
N GLU A 286 -1.31 -10.50 11.13
CA GLU A 286 -0.99 -10.86 9.74
C GLU A 286 -0.19 -9.75 9.02
N GLU A 287 -0.51 -8.48 9.26
CA GLU A 287 0.12 -7.35 8.55
C GLU A 287 1.45 -6.90 9.17
N PHE A 288 1.64 -7.08 10.49
CA PHE A 288 2.82 -6.60 11.21
C PHE A 288 3.62 -7.70 11.90
N TRP A 289 3.38 -8.99 11.59
CA TRP A 289 4.18 -10.08 12.17
C TRP A 289 5.70 -9.84 12.13
N PRO A 290 6.34 -9.22 11.11
CA PRO A 290 7.79 -9.01 11.13
C PRO A 290 8.21 -8.01 12.21
N LEU A 291 7.49 -6.89 12.31
CA LEU A 291 7.73 -5.84 13.32
C LEU A 291 7.54 -6.36 14.75
N LEU A 292 6.46 -7.13 14.96
CA LEU A 292 6.09 -7.72 16.24
C LEU A 292 7.08 -8.83 16.65
N THR A 293 7.53 -9.65 15.70
CA THR A 293 8.53 -10.71 15.93
C THR A 293 9.86 -10.13 16.41
N ARG A 294 10.29 -9.01 15.82
CA ARG A 294 11.49 -8.26 16.21
C ARG A 294 11.27 -7.42 17.48
N LYS A 295 10.08 -7.44 18.07
CA LYS A 295 9.70 -6.73 19.31
C LYS A 295 9.97 -5.23 19.28
N ARG A 296 9.95 -4.63 18.08
CA ARG A 296 10.13 -3.17 17.91
C ARG A 296 8.86 -2.38 18.18
N LEU A 297 7.71 -3.07 18.24
CA LEU A 297 6.43 -2.57 18.70
C LEU A 297 5.71 -3.71 19.41
N ARG A 298 5.14 -3.46 20.58
CA ARG A 298 4.22 -4.40 21.25
C ARG A 298 2.81 -3.88 21.10
N VAL A 299 1.86 -4.77 20.82
CA VAL A 299 0.47 -4.39 20.58
C VAL A 299 -0.45 -5.12 21.55
N ARG A 300 -1.34 -4.36 22.20
CA ARG A 300 -2.36 -4.88 23.11
C ARG A 300 -3.73 -4.39 22.68
N ILE A 301 -4.73 -5.25 22.77
CA ILE A 301 -6.13 -4.93 22.48
C ILE A 301 -6.97 -5.29 23.69
N GLU A 302 -7.87 -4.38 24.08
CA GLU A 302 -8.75 -4.57 25.22
C GLU A 302 -10.17 -4.11 24.91
N VAL A 303 -11.14 -4.75 25.56
CA VAL A 303 -12.55 -4.32 25.57
C VAL A 303 -12.91 -3.99 27.01
N ILE A 304 -13.42 -2.78 27.21
CA ILE A 304 -13.78 -2.21 28.49
C ILE A 304 -15.28 -1.94 28.50
N ASP A 305 -15.99 -2.61 29.41
CA ASP A 305 -17.39 -2.33 29.74
C ASP A 305 -17.43 -1.33 30.89
N ASN A 306 -17.74 -0.07 30.58
CA ASN A 306 -17.64 1.08 31.46
C ASN A 306 -16.24 1.26 32.06
N ASP A 307 -15.96 0.57 33.17
CA ASP A 307 -14.68 0.61 33.90
C ASP A 307 -14.07 -0.79 34.07
N ARG A 308 -14.73 -1.84 33.58
CA ARG A 308 -14.30 -3.23 33.71
C ARG A 308 -13.72 -3.74 32.40
N VAL A 309 -12.47 -4.20 32.43
CA VAL A 309 -11.88 -4.97 31.31
C VAL A 309 -12.59 -6.32 31.22
N VAL A 310 -13.22 -6.61 30.10
CA VAL A 310 -13.95 -7.87 29.83
C VAL A 310 -13.24 -8.76 28.81
N HIS A 311 -12.30 -8.19 28.05
CA HIS A 311 -11.42 -8.90 27.14
C HIS A 311 -10.08 -8.16 27.07
N GLU A 312 -8.99 -8.92 27.05
CA GLU A 312 -7.64 -8.40 26.85
C GLU A 312 -6.84 -9.45 26.08
N GLN A 313 -6.10 -9.00 25.07
CA GLN A 313 -5.23 -9.83 24.25
C GLN A 313 -3.94 -9.05 23.92
N THR A 314 -2.79 -9.68 24.11
CA THR A 314 -1.53 -9.22 23.50
C THR A 314 -1.40 -9.86 22.14
N VAL A 315 -1.12 -9.07 21.10
CA VAL A 315 -0.93 -9.59 19.74
C VAL A 315 0.47 -10.18 19.64
N ASN A 316 0.54 -11.50 19.42
CA ASN A 316 1.80 -12.23 19.37
C ASN A 316 1.83 -13.18 18.15
N PRO A 317 2.59 -12.85 17.09
CA PRO A 317 2.63 -13.65 15.87
C PRO A 317 3.20 -15.07 16.07
N ASP A 318 3.85 -15.36 17.19
CA ASP A 318 4.30 -16.72 17.50
C ASP A 318 3.13 -17.71 17.68
N ASP A 319 1.94 -17.21 18.00
CA ASP A 319 0.76 -18.01 18.32
C ASP A 319 0.14 -18.63 17.05
N HIS A 320 0.20 -17.94 15.91
CA HIS A 320 -0.37 -18.42 14.63
C HIS A 320 0.64 -18.56 13.48
N PHE A 321 1.75 -17.80 13.49
CA PHE A 321 2.72 -17.76 12.40
C PHE A 321 4.10 -18.27 12.83
N THR A 322 4.14 -19.34 13.66
CA THR A 322 5.35 -19.85 14.32
C THR A 322 6.51 -20.09 13.35
N GLU A 323 6.22 -20.62 12.16
CA GLU A 323 7.23 -20.91 11.13
C GLU A 323 7.84 -19.63 10.53
N LEU A 324 7.01 -18.64 10.23
CA LEU A 324 7.46 -17.32 9.75
C LEU A 324 8.30 -16.58 10.81
N THR A 325 7.83 -16.54 12.06
CA THR A 325 8.55 -15.83 13.12
C THR A 325 9.88 -16.51 13.45
N ARG A 326 9.92 -17.84 13.44
CA ARG A 326 11.16 -18.62 13.58
C ARG A 326 12.13 -18.36 12.43
N ALA A 327 11.64 -18.36 11.20
CA ALA A 327 12.47 -18.11 10.03
C ALA A 327 13.08 -16.71 10.03
N LEU A 328 12.31 -15.69 10.44
CA LEU A 328 12.84 -14.33 10.59
C LEU A 328 13.92 -14.24 11.67
N ARG A 329 13.73 -14.89 12.82
CA ARG A 329 14.76 -14.93 13.89
C ARG A 329 16.03 -15.64 13.44
N LYS A 330 15.91 -16.75 12.72
CA LYS A 330 17.05 -17.47 12.14
C LYS A 330 17.80 -16.60 11.13
N PHE A 331 17.06 -15.93 10.24
CA PHE A 331 17.64 -14.96 9.30
C PHE A 331 18.41 -13.86 10.02
N ASP A 332 17.80 -13.21 11.03
CA ASP A 332 18.42 -12.15 11.82
C ASP A 332 19.66 -12.63 12.60
N ALA A 333 19.68 -13.91 13.00
CA ALA A 333 20.82 -14.55 13.66
C ALA A 333 21.90 -15.07 12.68
N GLY A 334 21.71 -14.95 11.38
CA GLY A 334 22.59 -15.52 10.35
C GLY A 334 22.61 -17.05 10.32
N GLN A 335 21.59 -17.69 10.88
CA GLN A 335 21.44 -19.15 10.97
C GLN A 335 20.61 -19.66 9.78
N VAL A 336 21.24 -19.65 8.60
CA VAL A 336 20.63 -20.08 7.35
C VAL A 336 21.15 -21.47 6.95
N ASP A 337 20.26 -22.27 6.40
CA ASP A 337 20.51 -23.65 5.98
C ASP A 337 20.82 -23.70 4.46
N GLU A 338 21.59 -24.70 4.03
CA GLU A 338 21.99 -24.83 2.61
C GLU A 338 20.85 -25.31 1.71
N SER A 339 19.94 -26.13 2.27
CA SER A 339 18.84 -26.78 1.57
C SER A 339 17.56 -26.77 2.40
N LEU A 340 16.42 -26.98 1.73
CA LEU A 340 15.08 -26.96 2.32
C LEU A 340 14.41 -28.35 2.20
N ASN A 341 14.77 -29.25 3.10
CA ASN A 341 14.31 -30.65 3.17
C ASN A 341 13.37 -30.91 4.34
N GLU A 342 13.63 -30.30 5.51
CA GLU A 342 12.92 -30.54 6.77
C GLU A 342 12.28 -29.27 7.33
N VAL A 343 11.17 -29.43 8.05
CA VAL A 343 10.55 -28.35 8.82
C VAL A 343 11.54 -27.88 9.87
N GLY A 344 11.89 -26.59 9.84
CA GLY A 344 12.98 -26.06 10.65
C GLY A 344 14.02 -25.34 9.83
N GLU A 345 14.27 -25.83 8.62
CA GLU A 345 15.31 -25.30 7.76
C GLU A 345 14.89 -23.98 7.12
N VAL A 346 15.82 -23.03 7.06
CA VAL A 346 15.59 -21.67 6.55
C VAL A 346 16.59 -21.38 5.46
N VAL A 347 16.10 -21.27 4.23
CA VAL A 347 16.94 -20.98 3.07
C VAL A 347 16.75 -19.53 2.63
N VAL A 348 17.85 -18.89 2.22
CA VAL A 348 17.84 -17.51 1.71
C VAL A 348 18.28 -17.47 0.24
N ARG A 349 17.58 -16.68 -0.56
CA ARG A 349 17.93 -16.39 -1.96
C ARG A 349 17.99 -14.88 -2.19
N ASP A 350 18.93 -14.48 -3.03
CA ASP A 350 19.15 -13.10 -3.40
C ASP A 350 18.25 -12.74 -4.59
N ILE A 351 17.43 -11.70 -4.41
CA ILE A 351 16.49 -11.24 -5.43
C ILE A 351 16.91 -9.84 -5.89
N PRO A 352 17.39 -9.67 -7.13
CA PRO A 352 17.81 -8.38 -7.63
C PRO A 352 16.59 -7.48 -7.93
N ILE A 353 16.60 -6.27 -7.39
CA ILE A 353 15.60 -5.22 -7.64
C ILE A 353 16.30 -4.02 -8.25
N GLN A 354 15.91 -3.67 -9.48
CA GLN A 354 16.48 -2.52 -10.18
C GLN A 354 15.87 -1.21 -9.63
N ILE A 355 16.68 -0.40 -8.96
CA ILE A 355 16.29 0.90 -8.42
C ILE A 355 16.57 1.97 -9.45
N SER A 356 15.55 2.70 -9.85
CA SER A 356 15.68 3.76 -10.85
C SER A 356 16.44 4.98 -10.31
N ALA A 357 16.96 5.81 -11.20
CA ALA A 357 17.67 7.04 -10.81
C ALA A 357 16.70 8.07 -10.18
N ARG A 358 17.11 8.66 -9.04
CA ARG A 358 16.35 9.70 -8.34
C ARG A 358 16.67 11.08 -8.89
N THR A 359 15.63 11.89 -9.12
CA THR A 359 15.72 13.22 -9.77
C THR A 359 15.72 14.39 -8.79
N ASP A 360 15.31 14.17 -7.54
CA ASP A 360 15.30 15.20 -6.49
C ASP A 360 16.70 15.78 -6.26
N VAL A 361 16.85 17.11 -6.35
CA VAL A 361 18.16 17.80 -6.23
C VAL A 361 18.89 17.44 -4.93
N SER A 362 18.16 17.36 -3.81
CA SER A 362 18.74 17.10 -2.49
C SER A 362 19.09 15.64 -2.23
N GLU A 363 18.56 14.70 -3.01
CA GLU A 363 18.63 13.24 -2.76
C GLU A 363 19.03 12.46 -4.01
N LYS A 364 19.67 13.13 -4.98
CA LYS A 364 19.99 12.58 -6.28
C LYS A 364 20.90 11.36 -6.17
N HIS A 365 20.53 10.27 -6.83
CA HIS A 365 21.38 9.09 -7.00
C HIS A 365 21.18 8.45 -8.39
N PRO A 366 22.20 7.81 -8.97
CA PRO A 366 22.05 7.04 -10.21
C PRO A 366 21.16 5.80 -9.99
N ALA A 367 20.77 5.16 -11.09
CA ALA A 367 20.15 3.84 -11.03
C ALA A 367 21.18 2.80 -10.53
N PHE A 368 20.72 1.83 -9.76
CA PHE A 368 21.57 0.77 -9.21
C PHE A 368 20.74 -0.49 -8.91
N GLU A 369 21.42 -1.61 -8.70
CA GLU A 369 20.79 -2.86 -8.28
C GLU A 369 20.79 -2.99 -6.76
N HIS A 370 19.61 -3.19 -6.18
CA HIS A 370 19.43 -3.54 -4.78
C HIS A 370 19.18 -5.04 -4.64
N VAL A 371 19.88 -5.71 -3.72
CA VAL A 371 19.74 -7.16 -3.48
C VAL A 371 18.80 -7.39 -2.30
N ALA A 372 17.55 -7.74 -2.59
CA ALA A 372 16.57 -8.16 -1.58
C ALA A 372 16.81 -9.62 -1.16
N LYS A 373 16.28 -10.00 0.01
CA LYS A 373 16.46 -11.34 0.59
C LYS A 373 15.12 -12.07 0.63
N LEU A 374 14.98 -13.13 -0.17
CA LEU A 374 13.86 -14.07 -0.11
C LEU A 374 14.21 -15.17 0.89
N VAL A 375 13.48 -15.22 1.99
CA VAL A 375 13.62 -16.23 3.04
C VAL A 375 12.48 -17.23 2.89
N VAL A 376 12.80 -18.52 2.92
CA VAL A 376 11.83 -19.62 2.71
C VAL A 376 12.02 -20.68 3.79
N THR A 377 10.91 -21.14 4.38
CA THR A 377 10.82 -22.26 5.32
C THR A 377 9.65 -23.16 4.96
N LEU A 378 9.70 -24.45 5.33
CA LEU A 378 8.55 -25.35 5.18
C LEU A 378 7.51 -25.07 6.26
N SER A 379 6.23 -25.21 5.90
CA SER A 379 5.13 -25.17 6.87
C SER A 379 5.11 -26.46 7.68
N ASP A 380 4.62 -26.38 8.92
CA ASP A 380 4.42 -27.52 9.79
C ASP A 380 3.01 -28.14 9.58
N GLN A 381 2.45 -28.78 10.61
CA GLN A 381 1.10 -29.36 10.55
C GLN A 381 -0.01 -28.41 11.01
N GLN A 382 0.33 -27.16 11.37
CA GLN A 382 -0.60 -26.15 11.84
C GLN A 382 -0.86 -25.14 10.71
N PRO A 383 -1.95 -25.32 9.94
CA PRO A 383 -2.22 -24.43 8.81
C PRO A 383 -2.57 -23.02 9.29
N ASP A 384 -2.09 -22.02 8.56
CA ASP A 384 -2.39 -20.60 8.78
C ASP A 384 -2.69 -19.87 7.46
N SER A 385 -3.08 -18.59 7.56
CA SER A 385 -3.50 -17.78 6.40
C SER A 385 -2.37 -17.40 5.45
N LEU A 386 -1.10 -17.54 5.87
CA LEU A 386 0.10 -17.13 5.13
C LEU A 386 0.87 -18.30 4.48
N GLU A 387 0.34 -19.52 4.56
CA GLU A 387 0.86 -20.66 3.82
C GLU A 387 0.81 -20.42 2.30
N ASN A 388 1.87 -20.84 1.59
CA ASN A 388 2.03 -20.70 0.14
C ASN A 388 1.96 -19.24 -0.36
N LYS A 389 2.30 -18.30 0.51
CA LYS A 389 2.40 -16.87 0.20
C LYS A 389 3.82 -16.38 0.47
N VAL A 390 4.27 -15.45 -0.36
CA VAL A 390 5.48 -14.66 -0.13
C VAL A 390 5.06 -13.29 0.39
N CYS A 391 5.32 -12.99 1.65
CA CYS A 391 5.07 -11.66 2.23
C CYS A 391 6.16 -10.67 1.81
N LEU A 392 5.81 -9.62 1.08
CA LEU A 392 6.76 -8.58 0.63
C LEU A 392 6.70 -7.42 1.60
N PHE A 393 7.85 -7.05 2.20
CA PHE A 393 7.93 -5.90 3.08
C PHE A 393 9.27 -5.17 3.01
N ARG A 394 9.21 -3.87 3.27
CA ARG A 394 10.35 -2.97 3.46
C ARG A 394 10.30 -2.40 4.88
N ARG A 395 11.17 -1.45 5.26
CA ARG A 395 10.93 -0.66 6.48
C ARG A 395 9.70 0.20 6.21
N PRO A 396 8.61 0.13 7.01
CA PRO A 396 8.65 -0.03 8.46
C PRO A 396 8.27 -1.42 8.98
N GLU A 397 8.47 -2.49 8.21
CA GLU A 397 8.22 -3.91 8.57
C GLU A 397 6.73 -4.28 8.63
N MET A 398 5.96 -3.63 7.78
CA MET A 398 4.57 -3.98 7.46
C MET A 398 4.54 -4.78 6.16
N VAL A 399 3.77 -5.86 6.12
CA VAL A 399 3.51 -6.63 4.90
C VAL A 399 2.75 -5.76 3.92
N VAL A 400 3.39 -5.40 2.80
CA VAL A 400 2.79 -4.53 1.78
C VAL A 400 1.95 -5.35 0.83
N GLN A 401 2.47 -6.48 0.34
CA GLN A 401 1.81 -7.29 -0.67
C GLN A 401 2.16 -8.76 -0.46
N THR A 402 1.25 -9.69 -0.82
CA THR A 402 1.58 -11.11 -0.95
C THR A 402 1.69 -11.54 -2.40
N ILE A 403 2.62 -12.45 -2.69
CA ILE A 403 2.65 -13.23 -3.93
C ILE A 403 2.20 -14.65 -3.58
N ASP A 404 1.09 -15.07 -4.17
CA ASP A 404 0.47 -16.37 -3.88
C ASP A 404 0.95 -17.42 -4.88
N LYS A 405 1.53 -18.52 -4.39
CA LYS A 405 2.03 -19.59 -5.24
C LYS A 405 2.04 -20.94 -4.52
N THR A 406 1.35 -21.94 -5.07
CA THR A 406 1.34 -23.31 -4.54
C THR A 406 2.29 -24.23 -5.31
N PHE A 407 2.86 -25.22 -4.59
CA PHE A 407 3.67 -26.30 -5.14
C PHE A 407 3.10 -27.66 -4.69
N GLU A 408 3.12 -28.66 -5.56
CA GLU A 408 2.58 -29.98 -5.22
C GLU A 408 3.46 -30.66 -4.16
N GLY A 409 2.83 -31.19 -3.11
CA GLY A 409 3.51 -31.95 -2.05
C GLY A 409 4.41 -31.11 -1.12
N ARG A 410 4.35 -29.78 -1.22
CA ARG A 410 5.11 -28.85 -0.39
C ARG A 410 4.22 -27.67 0.03
N THR A 411 4.08 -27.48 1.33
CA THR A 411 3.52 -26.25 1.91
C THR A 411 4.66 -25.49 2.57
N TYR A 412 4.70 -24.18 2.37
CA TYR A 412 5.82 -23.35 2.79
C TYR A 412 5.34 -21.98 3.24
N HIS A 413 6.20 -21.30 3.97
CA HIS A 413 6.10 -19.87 4.24
C HIS A 413 7.30 -19.16 3.64
N ALA A 414 7.07 -17.96 3.12
CA ALA A 414 8.16 -17.16 2.58
C ALA A 414 7.93 -15.67 2.79
N PHE A 415 9.03 -14.93 2.81
CA PHE A 415 8.98 -13.47 2.84
C PHE A 415 10.18 -12.86 2.12
N LEU A 416 9.95 -11.70 1.51
CA LEU A 416 10.96 -10.91 0.83
C LEU A 416 11.25 -9.66 1.65
N LEU A 417 12.44 -9.58 2.25
CA LEU A 417 12.92 -8.35 2.87
C LEU A 417 13.61 -7.49 1.80
N ALA A 418 13.13 -6.26 1.63
CA ALA A 418 13.74 -5.29 0.74
C ALA A 418 14.06 -3.97 1.46
N GLY A 419 14.94 -3.18 0.86
CA GLY A 419 15.37 -1.89 1.38
C GLY A 419 15.97 -2.01 2.79
N ALA A 420 15.59 -1.08 3.66
CA ALA A 420 16.15 -0.98 5.00
C ALA A 420 15.63 -2.06 5.97
N ALA A 421 14.67 -2.91 5.57
CA ALA A 421 14.19 -4.02 6.41
C ALA A 421 15.19 -5.19 6.51
N ILE A 422 16.17 -5.27 5.60
CA ILE A 422 17.25 -6.27 5.65
C ILE A 422 18.12 -6.05 6.89
N HIS A 423 18.53 -4.79 7.14
CA HIS A 423 19.32 -4.39 8.29
C HIS A 423 18.64 -3.22 9.04
N PRO A 424 17.54 -3.48 9.78
CA PRO A 424 16.69 -2.42 10.34
C PRO A 424 17.38 -1.50 11.35
N ALA A 425 18.42 -2.00 12.03
CA ALA A 425 19.19 -1.23 13.02
C ALA A 425 20.31 -0.39 12.39
N ASN A 426 20.84 -0.80 11.24
CA ASN A 426 21.96 -0.11 10.59
C ASN A 426 21.94 -0.36 9.07
N PRO A 427 20.97 0.21 8.35
CA PRO A 427 20.86 0.02 6.92
C PRO A 427 21.99 0.76 6.20
N SER A 428 22.50 0.16 5.14
CA SER A 428 23.38 0.84 4.19
C SER A 428 22.64 1.98 3.47
N ILE A 429 23.42 2.85 2.82
CA ILE A 429 22.86 3.95 2.02
C ILE A 429 22.01 3.44 0.86
N ASP A 430 22.42 2.33 0.22
CA ASP A 430 21.70 1.76 -0.92
C ASP A 430 20.42 1.04 -0.49
N GLU A 431 20.43 0.38 0.68
CA GLU A 431 19.21 -0.14 1.31
C GLU A 431 18.23 0.98 1.67
N THR A 432 18.72 2.09 2.21
CA THR A 432 17.89 3.27 2.52
C THR A 432 17.28 3.87 1.25
N ARG A 433 18.04 3.96 0.15
CA ARG A 433 17.56 4.45 -1.15
C ARG A 433 16.56 3.50 -1.80
N ALA A 434 16.78 2.20 -1.69
CA ALA A 434 15.86 1.18 -2.17
C ALA A 434 14.54 1.19 -1.38
N ASP A 435 14.62 1.37 -0.05
CA ASP A 435 13.46 1.57 0.82
C ASP A 435 12.63 2.77 0.37
N ASP A 436 13.29 3.91 0.12
CA ASP A 436 12.66 5.13 -0.38
C ASP A 436 11.97 4.89 -1.74
N PHE A 437 12.63 4.21 -2.67
CA PHE A 437 12.05 3.89 -3.98
C PHE A 437 10.77 3.05 -3.84
N LEU A 438 10.82 1.98 -3.03
CA LEU A 438 9.67 1.12 -2.78
C LEU A 438 8.55 1.87 -2.03
N ARG A 439 8.89 2.76 -1.08
CA ARG A 439 7.94 3.65 -0.42
C ARG A 439 7.18 4.54 -1.41
N PHE A 440 7.88 5.12 -2.38
CA PHE A 440 7.22 5.94 -3.41
C PHE A 440 6.44 5.11 -4.43
N ALA A 441 6.71 3.81 -4.55
CA ALA A 441 5.95 2.89 -5.40
C ALA A 441 4.58 2.51 -4.81
N GLU A 442 4.42 2.65 -3.50
CA GLU A 442 3.20 2.27 -2.79
C GLU A 442 2.03 3.24 -3.01
N PRO A 443 0.80 2.73 -3.15
CA PRO A 443 -0.40 3.55 -3.04
C PRO A 443 -0.61 4.13 -1.65
N PRO A 444 -1.58 5.05 -1.51
CA PRO A 444 -2.07 5.49 -0.21
C PRO A 444 -2.41 4.39 0.78
N ALA A 445 -2.98 3.28 0.30
CA ALA A 445 -3.42 2.17 1.15
C ALA A 445 -2.27 1.23 1.57
N HIS A 446 -1.04 1.47 1.10
CA HIS A 446 0.14 0.68 1.43
C HIS A 446 -0.05 -0.84 1.25
N ASP A 447 -0.71 -1.25 0.17
CA ASP A 447 -1.15 -2.62 -0.11
C ASP A 447 -0.58 -3.20 -1.42
N GLN A 448 0.35 -2.48 -2.08
CA GLN A 448 0.87 -2.89 -3.37
C GLN A 448 2.23 -2.27 -3.74
N TRP A 449 3.18 -3.09 -4.19
CA TRP A 449 4.37 -2.64 -4.94
C TRP A 449 4.22 -2.90 -6.42
N ILE A 450 3.77 -4.10 -6.79
CA ILE A 450 3.83 -4.59 -8.16
C ILE A 450 2.59 -4.12 -8.92
N PRO A 451 2.73 -3.20 -9.91
CA PRO A 451 1.57 -2.63 -10.59
C PRO A 451 0.88 -3.65 -11.49
N ARG A 452 -0.41 -3.87 -11.22
CA ARG A 452 -1.30 -4.73 -12.02
C ARG A 452 -1.68 -4.06 -13.35
N SER A 453 -2.00 -4.86 -14.35
CA SER A 453 -2.47 -4.38 -15.67
C SER A 453 -4.00 -4.14 -15.67
N GLY A 454 -4.49 -3.24 -16.53
CA GLY A 454 -5.92 -3.03 -16.78
C GLY A 454 -6.54 -1.80 -16.11
N ARG A 455 -7.84 -1.84 -15.81
CA ARG A 455 -8.59 -0.73 -15.16
C ARG A 455 -8.20 -0.51 -13.69
N ASN A 456 -7.47 -1.44 -13.08
CA ASN A 456 -6.99 -1.38 -11.69
C ASN A 456 -5.55 -0.82 -11.61
N LYS A 457 -5.21 0.15 -12.47
CA LYS A 457 -3.93 0.86 -12.39
C LYS A 457 -3.95 1.74 -11.15
N THR A 458 -3.32 1.27 -10.09
CA THR A 458 -2.98 2.09 -8.94
C THR A 458 -2.02 3.20 -9.37
N SER A 459 -2.28 4.45 -9.01
CA SER A 459 -1.48 5.59 -9.46
C SER A 459 -0.10 5.56 -8.80
N GLN A 460 0.94 5.16 -9.53
CA GLN A 460 2.33 5.34 -9.11
C GLN A 460 2.83 6.76 -9.44
N ALA A 461 1.95 7.76 -9.28
CA ALA A 461 2.22 9.16 -9.60
C ALA A 461 3.43 9.72 -8.81
N ASN A 462 3.64 9.21 -7.60
CA ASN A 462 4.77 9.57 -6.75
C ASN A 462 6.11 9.16 -7.35
N LEU A 463 6.22 7.98 -7.97
CA LEU A 463 7.44 7.56 -8.64
C LEU A 463 7.79 8.50 -9.79
N THR A 464 6.83 8.90 -10.63
CA THR A 464 7.07 9.84 -11.74
C THR A 464 7.59 11.20 -11.27
N ALA A 465 7.20 11.64 -10.06
CA ALA A 465 7.66 12.91 -9.51
C ALA A 465 9.13 12.88 -9.03
N HIS A 466 9.60 11.72 -8.58
CA HIS A 466 10.89 11.60 -7.86
C HIS A 466 11.93 10.73 -8.57
N TYR A 467 11.51 9.87 -9.51
CA TYR A 467 12.35 8.88 -10.16
C TYR A 467 12.19 8.90 -11.68
N ARG A 468 13.30 8.65 -12.38
CA ARG A 468 13.32 8.51 -13.83
C ARG A 468 12.86 7.10 -14.23
N ALA A 469 12.04 6.99 -15.27
CA ALA A 469 11.68 5.69 -15.86
C ALA A 469 12.92 4.94 -16.42
N PRO A 470 12.88 3.60 -16.57
CA PRO A 470 11.75 2.70 -16.32
C PRO A 470 11.70 2.23 -14.85
N TRP A 471 10.51 2.29 -14.23
CA TRP A 471 10.25 1.73 -12.89
C TRP A 471 9.15 0.67 -12.89
N VAL A 472 8.15 0.75 -13.79
CA VAL A 472 7.13 -0.31 -13.95
C VAL A 472 7.73 -1.68 -14.25
N PRO A 473 8.63 -1.83 -15.23
CA PRO A 473 9.26 -3.12 -15.51
C PRO A 473 10.10 -3.61 -14.33
N ASN A 474 10.81 -2.69 -13.66
CA ASN A 474 11.64 -3.02 -12.50
C ASN A 474 10.80 -3.62 -11.36
N LEU A 475 9.66 -3.01 -11.04
CA LEU A 475 8.74 -3.53 -10.02
C LEU A 475 8.10 -4.85 -10.44
N ARG A 476 7.71 -5.01 -11.71
CA ARG A 476 7.14 -6.27 -12.22
C ARG A 476 8.13 -7.43 -12.21
N ASN A 477 9.42 -7.14 -12.38
CA ASN A 477 10.46 -8.16 -12.36
C ASN A 477 10.67 -8.77 -10.96
N ILE A 478 10.25 -8.08 -9.88
CA ILE A 478 10.30 -8.65 -8.51
C ILE A 478 9.51 -9.95 -8.44
N GLU A 479 8.28 -9.95 -8.96
CA GLU A 479 7.41 -11.15 -8.96
C GLU A 479 8.04 -12.29 -9.75
N ASN A 480 8.57 -11.99 -10.94
CA ASN A 480 9.22 -12.99 -11.79
C ASN A 480 10.43 -13.62 -11.11
N ALA A 481 11.31 -12.80 -10.52
CA ALA A 481 12.52 -13.28 -9.85
C ALA A 481 12.21 -14.12 -8.59
N VAL A 482 11.19 -13.73 -7.83
CA VAL A 482 10.70 -14.51 -6.68
C VAL A 482 10.17 -15.87 -7.15
N LEU A 483 9.30 -15.88 -8.17
CA LEU A 483 8.72 -17.12 -8.66
C LEU A 483 9.78 -18.06 -9.24
N GLU A 484 10.76 -17.53 -9.99
CA GLU A 484 11.89 -18.29 -10.52
C GLU A 484 12.69 -18.96 -9.38
N SER A 485 13.04 -18.19 -8.34
CA SER A 485 13.75 -18.72 -7.16
C SER A 485 12.97 -19.81 -6.43
N LEU A 486 11.63 -19.67 -6.33
CA LEU A 486 10.79 -20.70 -5.73
C LEU A 486 10.71 -21.97 -6.59
N PHE A 487 10.67 -21.84 -7.92
CA PHE A 487 10.72 -22.99 -8.84
C PHE A 487 12.05 -23.73 -8.76
N GLU A 488 13.17 -23.04 -8.55
CA GLU A 488 14.46 -23.68 -8.32
C GLU A 488 14.49 -24.47 -7.00
N LEU A 489 13.83 -23.97 -5.95
CA LEU A 489 13.79 -24.63 -4.64
C LEU A 489 12.87 -25.84 -4.60
N PHE A 490 11.63 -25.71 -5.09
CA PHE A 490 10.61 -26.75 -4.97
C PHE A 490 10.48 -27.63 -6.21
N GLY A 491 11.18 -27.29 -7.29
CA GLY A 491 11.04 -27.91 -8.59
C GLY A 491 9.96 -27.25 -9.45
N ALA A 492 10.13 -27.36 -10.77
CA ALA A 492 9.05 -27.05 -11.71
C ALA A 492 7.85 -27.97 -11.42
N PRO A 493 6.60 -27.54 -11.69
CA PRO A 493 5.46 -28.43 -11.57
C PRO A 493 5.74 -29.69 -12.41
N PRO A 494 5.44 -30.90 -11.91
CA PRO A 494 5.48 -32.07 -12.77
C PRO A 494 4.60 -31.77 -13.98
N VAL A 495 5.07 -32.14 -15.18
CA VAL A 495 4.20 -32.15 -16.36
C VAL A 495 3.10 -33.13 -16.00
N THR A 496 1.90 -32.64 -15.69
CA THR A 496 0.77 -33.50 -15.33
C THR A 496 0.47 -34.38 -16.54
N GLU A 497 0.84 -35.66 -16.48
CA GLU A 497 0.57 -36.61 -17.56
C GLU A 497 -0.93 -36.92 -17.70
N ASP A 498 -1.78 -36.52 -16.73
CA ASP A 498 -3.21 -36.85 -16.72
C ASP A 498 -4.17 -35.65 -16.56
N GLN A 499 -3.74 -34.43 -16.86
CA GLN A 499 -4.69 -33.39 -17.30
C GLN A 499 -4.34 -32.92 -18.70
N PRO A 500 -5.23 -33.08 -19.69
CA PRO A 500 -5.04 -32.46 -20.99
C PRO A 500 -4.82 -30.96 -20.76
N PRO A 501 -3.76 -30.33 -21.32
CA PRO A 501 -3.60 -28.89 -21.27
C PRO A 501 -4.94 -28.23 -21.61
N LYS A 502 -5.34 -27.14 -20.95
CA LYS A 502 -6.57 -26.39 -21.29
C LYS A 502 -6.65 -26.00 -22.79
N ALA A 503 -5.54 -26.09 -23.52
CA ALA A 503 -5.44 -26.02 -24.98
C ALA A 503 -6.09 -27.19 -25.75
N ILE A 504 -6.38 -28.33 -25.11
CA ILE A 504 -7.00 -29.53 -25.71
C ILE A 504 -8.54 -29.49 -25.56
N PHE A 505 -9.09 -28.98 -24.46
CA PHE A 505 -10.55 -28.83 -24.32
C PHE A 505 -11.17 -27.77 -25.22
N ASN A 506 -10.40 -26.76 -25.64
CA ASN A 506 -10.81 -25.86 -26.72
C ASN A 506 -10.87 -26.54 -28.10
N ASN A 507 -10.27 -27.73 -28.25
CA ASN A 507 -10.18 -28.49 -29.50
C ASN A 507 -10.99 -29.80 -29.51
N LEU A 508 -11.62 -30.20 -28.39
CA LEU A 508 -12.37 -31.46 -28.30
C LEU A 508 -13.89 -31.33 -28.55
N GLY A 509 -14.39 -30.12 -28.84
CA GLY A 509 -15.75 -29.94 -29.39
C GLY A 509 -15.95 -30.57 -30.78
N PHE A 510 -14.87 -31.03 -31.41
CA PHE A 510 -14.86 -31.61 -32.76
C PHE A 510 -15.18 -33.11 -32.81
N LEU A 511 -15.12 -33.85 -31.68
CA LEU A 511 -15.25 -35.32 -31.66
C LEU A 511 -16.64 -35.87 -31.33
N ARG A 512 -17.65 -35.01 -31.13
CA ARG A 512 -19.05 -35.42 -31.16
C ARG A 512 -19.71 -34.75 -32.34
N GLY A 513 -19.66 -35.42 -33.49
CA GLY A 513 -20.34 -35.01 -34.70
C GLY A 513 -21.85 -35.09 -34.54
N ASP A 514 -22.44 -34.11 -33.85
CA ASP A 514 -23.87 -33.82 -33.92
C ASP A 514 -24.09 -32.44 -34.53
N ALA A 515 -24.93 -32.43 -35.56
CA ALA A 515 -25.15 -31.33 -36.46
C ALA A 515 -26.03 -30.22 -35.87
N GLY A 516 -25.66 -28.97 -36.18
CA GLY A 516 -26.54 -27.79 -36.18
C GLY A 516 -26.40 -26.93 -34.92
N THR A 517 -25.88 -25.70 -34.96
CA THR A 517 -26.51 -24.54 -35.58
C THR A 517 -25.68 -23.29 -35.22
N GLY A 518 -25.42 -22.41 -36.21
CA GLY A 518 -25.29 -20.97 -35.95
C GLY A 518 -23.91 -20.36 -35.69
N GLY A 519 -23.00 -20.47 -36.67
CA GLY A 519 -22.01 -19.47 -37.09
C GLY A 519 -21.22 -18.64 -36.06
N ARG A 520 -19.95 -19.00 -35.83
CA ARG A 520 -18.89 -18.09 -35.36
C ARG A 520 -17.57 -18.36 -36.09
N GLY A 521 -16.90 -17.27 -36.48
CA GLY A 521 -15.83 -17.21 -37.47
C GLY A 521 -14.53 -17.95 -37.11
N ALA A 522 -13.78 -18.22 -38.17
CA ALA A 522 -12.47 -18.87 -38.17
C ALA A 522 -11.53 -18.33 -37.08
N SER A 523 -10.94 -19.25 -36.31
CA SER A 523 -9.86 -18.94 -35.37
C SER A 523 -8.64 -18.40 -36.13
N ALA A 524 -8.22 -17.18 -35.82
CA ALA A 524 -7.05 -16.55 -36.43
C ALA A 524 -5.76 -17.35 -36.14
N PRO A 525 -4.82 -17.44 -37.10
CA PRO A 525 -3.53 -18.08 -36.87
C PRO A 525 -2.74 -17.33 -35.78
N ARG A 526 -2.06 -18.07 -34.88
CA ARG A 526 -1.13 -17.52 -33.88
C ARG A 526 -0.10 -16.62 -34.60
N LYS A 527 -0.03 -15.36 -34.20
CA LYS A 527 0.87 -14.36 -34.78
C LYS A 527 2.34 -14.69 -34.41
N PRO A 528 3.30 -14.33 -35.26
CA PRO A 528 4.73 -14.37 -34.93
C PRO A 528 5.05 -13.50 -33.70
N GLU A 529 6.08 -13.89 -32.95
CA GLU A 529 6.49 -13.26 -31.69
C GLU A 529 7.95 -12.79 -31.75
N VAL A 530 8.28 -11.72 -31.01
CA VAL A 530 9.63 -11.16 -30.88
C VAL A 530 10.06 -11.24 -29.42
N ARG A 531 11.31 -11.64 -29.18
CA ARG A 531 11.93 -11.64 -27.85
C ARG A 531 13.29 -10.94 -27.90
N ILE A 532 13.40 -9.80 -27.22
CA ILE A 532 14.68 -9.10 -27.08
C ILE A 532 15.59 -9.90 -26.13
N GLN A 533 16.80 -10.22 -26.59
CA GLN A 533 17.82 -10.94 -25.84
C GLN A 533 18.81 -9.98 -25.19
N GLN A 534 19.16 -8.90 -25.90
CA GLN A 534 20.08 -7.87 -25.43
C GLN A 534 19.69 -6.53 -26.03
N ALA A 535 19.72 -5.46 -25.24
CA ALA A 535 19.57 -4.10 -25.71
C ALA A 535 20.50 -3.20 -24.87
N GLN A 536 21.38 -2.46 -25.54
CA GLN A 536 22.35 -1.58 -24.89
C GLN A 536 22.56 -0.30 -25.70
N VAL A 537 23.09 0.74 -25.07
CA VAL A 537 23.44 1.99 -25.75
C VAL A 537 24.94 2.07 -25.93
N VAL A 538 25.39 2.17 -27.19
CA VAL A 538 26.80 2.32 -27.57
C VAL A 538 26.92 3.52 -28.50
N ASP A 539 27.81 4.46 -28.17
CA ASP A 539 28.05 5.70 -28.94
C ASP A 539 26.78 6.49 -29.32
N GLY A 540 25.79 6.50 -28.42
CA GLY A 540 24.53 7.21 -28.61
C GLY A 540 23.50 6.50 -29.50
N GLN A 541 23.73 5.23 -29.86
CA GLN A 541 22.82 4.38 -30.62
C GLN A 541 22.36 3.20 -29.77
N TRP A 542 21.15 2.73 -29.99
CA TRP A 542 20.70 1.44 -29.46
C TRP A 542 21.30 0.32 -30.28
N GLU A 543 22.00 -0.62 -29.64
CA GLU A 543 22.34 -1.92 -30.19
C GLU A 543 21.39 -2.96 -29.61
N VAL A 544 20.63 -3.65 -30.46
CA VAL A 544 19.58 -4.59 -30.05
C VAL A 544 19.79 -5.93 -30.74
N MET A 545 19.75 -7.00 -29.95
CA MET A 545 19.71 -8.37 -30.42
C MET A 545 18.40 -9.01 -29.97
N PHE A 546 17.65 -9.59 -30.90
CA PHE A 546 16.35 -10.19 -30.61
C PHE A 546 16.06 -11.41 -31.49
N ASP A 547 15.24 -12.31 -30.98
CA ASP A 547 14.77 -13.49 -31.71
C ASP A 547 13.37 -13.28 -32.24
N ILE A 548 13.13 -13.72 -33.47
CA ILE A 548 11.79 -13.82 -34.07
C ILE A 548 11.39 -15.29 -34.10
N ARG A 549 10.21 -15.60 -33.54
CA ARG A 549 9.65 -16.95 -33.47
C ARG A 549 8.31 -17.01 -34.17
N ALA A 550 8.17 -17.90 -35.16
CA ALA A 550 6.94 -18.06 -35.92
C ALA A 550 6.58 -19.55 -36.11
N LYS A 551 5.30 -19.86 -36.32
CA LYS A 551 4.90 -21.24 -36.67
C LYS A 551 5.43 -21.58 -38.06
N ASN A 552 6.02 -22.77 -38.22
CA ASN A 552 6.40 -23.25 -39.54
C ASN A 552 5.14 -23.54 -40.37
N ARG A 553 4.96 -22.80 -41.47
CA ARG A 553 3.85 -22.95 -42.41
C ARG A 553 4.38 -23.13 -43.83
N PRO A 554 3.67 -23.84 -44.73
CA PRO A 554 4.17 -24.15 -46.08
C PRO A 554 4.65 -22.93 -46.85
N GLU A 555 3.95 -21.80 -46.68
CA GLU A 555 4.16 -20.56 -47.42
C GLU A 555 5.25 -19.66 -46.81
N GLY A 556 5.88 -20.03 -45.68
CA GLY A 556 6.89 -19.21 -45.01
C GLY A 556 6.36 -17.86 -44.48
N TRP A 557 7.21 -17.03 -43.90
CA TRP A 557 6.83 -15.70 -43.38
C TRP A 557 7.67 -14.58 -43.97
N THR A 558 7.05 -13.43 -44.20
CA THR A 558 7.69 -12.13 -44.39
C THR A 558 7.28 -11.24 -43.22
N LEU A 559 8.24 -10.75 -42.44
CA LEU A 559 8.01 -10.03 -41.19
C LEU A 559 8.74 -8.70 -41.21
N VAL A 560 8.12 -7.62 -40.75
CA VAL A 560 8.78 -6.30 -40.67
C VAL A 560 8.93 -5.90 -39.20
N PRO A 561 10.11 -6.08 -38.60
CA PRO A 561 10.39 -5.65 -37.23
C PRO A 561 10.80 -4.17 -37.21
N LYS A 562 10.09 -3.35 -36.45
CA LYS A 562 10.45 -1.96 -36.19
C LYS A 562 10.90 -1.76 -34.76
N LEU A 563 11.94 -0.96 -34.57
CA LEU A 563 12.29 -0.40 -33.29
C LEU A 563 11.23 0.64 -32.91
N VAL A 564 10.77 0.62 -31.67
CA VAL A 564 9.84 1.63 -31.17
C VAL A 564 10.29 2.16 -29.83
N PHE A 565 10.16 3.47 -29.60
CA PHE A 565 10.25 4.03 -28.26
C PHE A 565 9.01 3.68 -27.45
N VAL A 566 9.20 3.46 -26.15
CA VAL A 566 8.13 3.23 -25.19
C VAL A 566 7.90 4.50 -24.38
N GLY A 567 6.76 5.16 -24.60
CA GLY A 567 6.34 6.37 -23.89
C GLY A 567 5.85 6.10 -22.46
N LEU A 568 5.75 7.16 -21.66
CA LEU A 568 5.32 7.14 -20.25
C LEU A 568 3.90 6.58 -20.03
N ASP A 569 3.05 6.62 -21.06
CA ASP A 569 1.67 6.12 -21.09
C ASP A 569 1.54 4.73 -21.75
N GLY A 570 2.64 4.16 -22.25
CA GLY A 570 2.64 2.98 -23.09
C GLY A 570 2.36 3.27 -24.57
N GLY A 571 2.45 4.53 -25.01
CA GLY A 571 2.47 4.92 -26.42
C GLY A 571 3.78 4.49 -27.10
N HIS A 572 3.73 4.31 -28.42
CA HIS A 572 4.88 3.87 -29.22
C HIS A 572 5.20 4.84 -30.34
N THR A 573 6.49 5.12 -30.54
CA THR A 573 6.98 5.94 -31.66
C THR A 573 8.00 5.14 -32.44
N ASP A 574 7.76 4.95 -33.74
CA ASP A 574 8.66 4.20 -34.62
C ASP A 574 10.03 4.89 -34.72
N VAL A 575 11.08 4.09 -34.71
CA VAL A 575 12.48 4.49 -34.87
C VAL A 575 13.10 3.67 -35.99
N ASP A 576 13.88 4.32 -36.85
CA ASP A 576 14.55 3.65 -37.95
C ASP A 576 15.82 2.90 -37.47
N TRP A 577 16.07 1.77 -38.13
CA TRP A 577 17.31 1.01 -37.97
C TRP A 577 18.42 1.63 -38.84
N GLN A 578 19.61 1.82 -38.28
CA GLN A 578 20.83 2.16 -39.00
C GLN A 578 21.48 0.93 -39.63
N THR A 579 21.55 -0.16 -38.88
CA THR A 579 22.01 -1.47 -39.36
C THR A 579 21.01 -2.53 -38.94
N PHE A 580 20.86 -3.55 -39.78
CA PHE A 580 19.89 -4.61 -39.54
C PHE A 580 20.38 -5.89 -40.22
N GLU A 581 20.78 -6.87 -39.43
CA GLU A 581 21.35 -8.14 -39.89
C GLU A 581 20.59 -9.31 -39.30
N VAL A 582 20.39 -10.34 -40.13
CA VAL A 582 19.65 -11.55 -39.77
C VAL A 582 20.60 -12.74 -39.89
N ASP A 583 20.47 -13.72 -38.99
CA ASP A 583 21.26 -14.96 -39.08
C ASP A 583 20.93 -15.78 -40.32
N GLU A 584 21.78 -16.77 -40.64
CA GLU A 584 21.65 -17.64 -41.84
C GLU A 584 20.33 -18.44 -41.92
N LYS A 585 19.47 -18.36 -40.89
CA LYS A 585 18.18 -19.05 -40.85
C LYS A 585 17.06 -18.29 -41.56
N ALA A 586 17.29 -17.04 -41.94
CA ALA A 586 16.33 -16.20 -42.65
C ALA A 586 17.04 -15.25 -43.64
N GLU A 587 16.28 -14.70 -44.57
CA GLU A 587 16.75 -13.77 -45.59
C GLU A 587 16.26 -12.35 -45.26
N LEU A 588 17.01 -11.31 -45.62
CA LEU A 588 16.60 -9.91 -45.48
C LEU A 588 16.31 -9.34 -46.88
N ASP A 589 15.11 -8.79 -47.08
CA ASP A 589 14.76 -8.15 -48.35
C ASP A 589 15.28 -6.71 -48.44
N SER A 590 15.17 -6.11 -49.64
CA SER A 590 15.61 -4.73 -49.91
C SER A 590 14.82 -3.63 -49.18
N ARG A 591 13.76 -4.00 -48.45
CA ARG A 591 12.90 -3.11 -47.65
C ARG A 591 13.04 -3.36 -46.14
N GLY A 592 13.96 -4.22 -45.72
CA GLY A 592 14.20 -4.55 -44.31
C GLY A 592 13.22 -5.57 -43.72
N ALA A 593 12.51 -6.33 -44.56
CA ALA A 593 11.65 -7.42 -44.13
C ALA A 593 12.44 -8.73 -43.97
N VAL A 594 12.19 -9.43 -42.88
CA VAL A 594 12.75 -10.74 -42.54
C VAL A 594 11.91 -11.84 -43.18
N ILE A 595 12.50 -12.57 -44.11
CA ILE A 595 11.90 -13.70 -44.81
C ILE A 595 12.33 -15.01 -44.16
N MET A 596 11.39 -15.71 -43.52
CA MET A 596 11.61 -17.02 -42.91
C MET A 596 10.94 -18.10 -43.78
N ARG A 597 11.74 -18.81 -44.59
CA ARG A 597 11.22 -19.88 -45.45
C ARG A 597 10.80 -21.11 -44.65
N SER A 598 9.82 -21.84 -45.20
CA SER A 598 9.31 -23.06 -44.58
C SER A 598 10.38 -24.14 -44.52
N ARG A 599 10.32 -24.99 -43.49
CA ARG A 599 11.26 -26.11 -43.31
C ARG A 599 10.54 -27.46 -43.42
N PRO A 600 11.13 -28.50 -44.03
CA PRO A 600 10.50 -29.82 -44.16
C PRO A 600 10.21 -30.50 -42.81
N LYS A 601 10.97 -30.16 -41.77
CA LYS A 601 10.84 -30.69 -40.41
C LYS A 601 10.89 -29.55 -39.40
N GLY A 602 10.08 -29.65 -38.34
CA GLY A 602 10.02 -28.67 -37.25
C GLY A 602 8.70 -27.90 -37.21
N ARG A 603 8.16 -27.66 -36.01
CA ARG A 603 6.87 -26.97 -35.82
C ARG A 603 7.01 -25.44 -35.81
N ILE A 604 8.23 -24.93 -35.65
CA ILE A 604 8.54 -23.53 -35.37
C ILE A 604 9.77 -23.12 -36.19
N LEU A 605 9.73 -21.92 -36.74
CA LEU A 605 10.86 -21.22 -37.33
C LEU A 605 11.39 -20.20 -36.32
N THR A 606 12.71 -20.06 -36.24
CA THR A 606 13.38 -19.09 -35.37
C THR A 606 14.57 -18.51 -36.09
N THR A 607 14.74 -17.19 -35.99
CA THR A 607 15.90 -16.44 -36.49
C THR A 607 16.28 -15.39 -35.46
N THR A 608 17.56 -15.08 -35.40
CA THR A 608 18.10 -14.02 -34.53
C THR A 608 18.48 -12.83 -35.40
N VAL A 609 18.10 -11.64 -34.94
CA VAL A 609 18.38 -10.36 -35.58
C VAL A 609 19.33 -9.56 -34.69
N ARG A 610 20.32 -8.92 -35.31
CA ARG A 610 21.20 -7.92 -34.70
C ARG A 610 21.04 -6.62 -35.46
N ALA A 611 20.67 -5.56 -34.74
CA ALA A 611 20.37 -4.28 -35.36
C ALA A 611 20.84 -3.11 -34.49
N THR A 612 21.15 -1.99 -35.13
CA THR A 612 21.46 -0.74 -34.43
C THR A 612 20.51 0.38 -34.86
N SER A 613 20.13 1.28 -33.95
CA SER A 613 19.27 2.43 -34.27
C SER A 613 20.05 3.52 -35.02
N VAL A 614 19.34 4.42 -35.70
CA VAL A 614 19.93 5.70 -36.16
C VAL A 614 20.50 6.52 -35.00
N ARG A 615 21.44 7.42 -35.30
CA ARG A 615 22.07 8.33 -34.32
C ARG A 615 21.17 9.49 -33.90
N GLU A 616 20.46 10.07 -34.86
CA GLU A 616 19.52 11.16 -34.60
C GLU A 616 18.20 10.59 -34.14
N LEU A 617 18.08 10.41 -32.83
CA LEU A 617 16.88 9.89 -32.20
C LEU A 617 16.01 11.05 -31.67
N PRO A 618 14.67 10.97 -31.79
CA PRO A 618 13.74 11.91 -31.16
C PRO A 618 14.01 12.20 -29.68
N ILE A 619 14.55 11.20 -28.97
CA ILE A 619 15.03 11.27 -27.59
C ILE A 619 16.40 10.59 -27.58
N PRO A 620 17.44 11.15 -26.92
CA PRO A 620 18.75 10.52 -26.84
C PRO A 620 18.65 9.04 -26.40
N ALA A 621 19.47 8.16 -27.00
CA ALA A 621 19.43 6.72 -26.68
C ALA A 621 19.64 6.44 -25.19
N SER A 622 20.53 7.20 -24.55
CA SER A 622 20.82 7.14 -23.11
C SER A 622 19.64 7.60 -22.22
N GLU A 623 18.60 8.18 -22.81
CA GLU A 623 17.46 8.80 -22.11
C GLU A 623 16.12 8.17 -22.51
N SER A 624 16.13 7.08 -23.26
CA SER A 624 14.93 6.44 -23.82
C SER A 624 14.85 4.96 -23.47
N ALA A 625 13.70 4.33 -23.68
CA ALA A 625 13.53 2.88 -23.62
C ALA A 625 12.93 2.41 -24.95
N VAL A 626 13.42 1.27 -25.45
CA VAL A 626 13.02 0.74 -26.75
C VAL A 626 12.39 -0.65 -26.64
N ASP A 627 11.52 -0.96 -27.59
CA ASP A 627 10.91 -2.27 -27.81
C ASP A 627 10.98 -2.59 -29.32
N VAL A 628 10.76 -3.85 -29.71
CA VAL A 628 10.74 -4.27 -31.13
C VAL A 628 9.40 -4.88 -31.46
N ARG A 629 8.72 -4.31 -32.46
CA ARG A 629 7.37 -4.71 -32.86
C ARG A 629 7.32 -5.18 -34.29
N LEU A 630 6.54 -6.23 -34.53
CA LEU A 630 6.19 -6.66 -35.88
C LEU A 630 5.03 -5.80 -36.39
N VAL A 631 5.31 -4.89 -37.31
CA VAL A 631 4.29 -4.00 -37.90
C VAL A 631 3.59 -4.63 -39.09
N GLN A 632 4.20 -5.64 -39.72
CA GLN A 632 3.63 -6.38 -40.83
C GLN A 632 4.03 -7.86 -40.73
N SER A 633 3.09 -8.74 -41.09
CA SER A 633 3.31 -10.18 -41.18
C SER A 633 2.57 -10.77 -42.37
N ASP A 634 3.30 -11.17 -43.40
CA ASP A 634 2.79 -11.68 -44.67
C ASP A 634 3.44 -13.01 -45.06
N VAL A 635 3.00 -13.57 -46.18
CA VAL A 635 3.52 -14.80 -46.80
C VAL A 635 4.90 -14.55 -47.41
N ALA A 636 5.79 -15.55 -47.36
CA ALA A 636 7.11 -15.43 -47.99
C ALA A 636 6.94 -15.35 -49.53
N PRO A 637 7.74 -14.53 -50.23
CA PRO A 637 7.70 -14.49 -51.69
C PRO A 637 8.13 -15.83 -52.29
N ASP A 638 7.47 -16.22 -53.39
CA ASP A 638 7.81 -17.43 -54.16
C ASP A 638 9.27 -17.36 -54.63
N SER A 639 9.97 -18.49 -54.57
CA SER A 639 11.40 -18.60 -54.89
C SER A 639 11.73 -18.46 -56.39
N THR A 640 10.89 -17.77 -57.16
CA THR A 640 11.04 -17.57 -58.61
C THR A 640 10.98 -16.09 -58.94
N GLU A 641 12.04 -15.35 -58.60
CA GLU A 641 12.38 -14.08 -59.26
C GLU A 641 13.81 -13.65 -58.87
N GLU A 642 14.81 -14.34 -59.45
CA GLU A 642 16.15 -13.78 -59.68
C GLU A 642 16.61 -14.22 -61.07
N ASN A 643 16.20 -13.44 -62.08
CA ASN A 643 16.96 -13.19 -63.31
C ASN A 643 16.24 -12.10 -64.09
N SER A 644 16.55 -10.84 -63.79
CA SER A 644 16.63 -9.70 -64.73
C SER A 644 17.26 -8.50 -64.04
#